data_AF-A0A1U7H852-F1
#
_entry.id   AF-A0A1U7H852-F1
#
_cell.length_a   1.000
_cell.length_b   1.000
_cell.length_c   1.000
_cell.angle_alpha   90.00
_cell.angle_beta   90.00
_cell.angle_gamma   90.00
#
_symmetry.space_group_name_H-M   'P 1'
#
loop_
_entity.id
_entity.type
_entity.pdbx_description
1 polymer ?
#
loop_
_entity_poly.entity_id
_entity_poly.type
_entity_poly.pdbx_seq_one_letter_code
_entity_poly.pdbx_strand_id
1 'polypeptide(L)'
;MKVLLVEDDDLVAQMLVKTLADQHYTVDVATDGQMGWELTQAYSYDLILLDVRLPKIDGITLCRRLRSQGLRTPIFLLTAQDNITNKIMGLDAGADDYLTKPFEVEELLARMRALLRRGSAEFSPELTWGDLRLDPSTCEVTYNNCPLHLTPKEYGLLELFLRNHHRVFSRSAILDHLWSLEEIPGEETVTAHIKGLRMKLRAAGLSEDPIETVYGIGYRLRPVKEQPAAGKKPKRSSSEREQQAKTETLSVWKRAKEKFSSRVAVIEQATNAMLKDNLNNELRQMAVAEAHKLAGLLGMFDLDEGSRLAREMERLLQIGEPLSQAQREHLAALVAAMRRELEQMTGKKSFERLSTDDRPLLSIVSKDSSLAQELASEAAAWGMHGEAVTDLTAARDWILSKHPDAVLLDLSSAPSENELGWLRELSARTPSIPAIVLTERDSLLDRVKVARLGGRGFLQKPVSPTQVMEAIAQAMERHRTAEARVMIVDDDPQVLATLRTLLEPWGIKLSTLENPLRFWNALEATSPDLLVLDVQMPQIGGIELCQVVRNDPRWSALPVLFLTAHTDAETMHRVFEVGADDYVTKPIVGPELITRILNRLERSHLLRYLAETDALTGVANRRKSIAELNQLLDMAECYHQPLCFAILELDRFKPLNIQYGYEAGDRVLSRLGAMLRRAFQGEDAIARWGGVEFVVGMCGMTRSDGVRRLSDVLAAFRQEEFVAPNGTAFRATFSAGVVEYPQDGTDLQALYRSADAVLERIKAAGGNCVRAREGRGERT
;
A
#
# COMPACT_ATOMS: atom_id res chain seq x y z
N MET A 1 -15.91 4.64 -21.11
CA MET A 1 -14.63 4.06 -20.65
C MET A 1 -14.13 3.04 -21.66
N LYS A 2 -12.81 2.89 -21.79
CA LYS A 2 -12.16 2.01 -22.78
C LYS A 2 -11.49 0.81 -22.11
N VAL A 3 -11.82 -0.38 -22.60
CA VAL A 3 -11.40 -1.67 -22.07
C VAL A 3 -10.55 -2.39 -23.11
N LEU A 4 -9.39 -2.92 -22.69
CA LEU A 4 -8.65 -3.89 -23.49
C LEU A 4 -9.10 -5.30 -23.10
N LEU A 5 -9.60 -6.07 -24.05
CA LEU A 5 -9.91 -7.48 -23.90
C LEU A 5 -8.81 -8.31 -24.57
N VAL A 6 -8.08 -9.11 -23.79
CA VAL A 6 -7.06 -10.04 -24.28
C VAL A 6 -7.56 -11.47 -24.09
N GLU A 7 -8.04 -12.08 -25.17
CA GLU A 7 -8.73 -13.37 -25.19
C GLU A 7 -8.44 -14.08 -26.51
N ASP A 8 -7.96 -15.33 -26.45
CA ASP A 8 -7.63 -16.12 -27.64
C ASP A 8 -8.80 -16.97 -28.15
N ASP A 9 -9.82 -17.20 -27.32
CA ASP A 9 -11.07 -17.86 -27.74
C ASP A 9 -12.02 -16.86 -28.42
N ASP A 10 -12.13 -16.95 -29.75
CA ASP A 10 -12.97 -16.08 -30.57
C ASP A 10 -14.44 -16.04 -30.14
N LEU A 11 -15.00 -17.15 -29.64
CA LEU A 11 -16.40 -17.22 -29.21
C LEU A 11 -16.60 -16.45 -27.91
N VAL A 12 -15.69 -16.63 -26.95
CA VAL A 12 -15.71 -15.89 -25.68
C VAL A 12 -15.45 -14.41 -25.93
N ALA A 13 -14.49 -14.07 -26.79
CA ALA A 13 -14.15 -12.70 -27.16
C ALA A 13 -15.36 -11.99 -27.78
N GLN A 14 -16.02 -12.59 -28.77
CA GLN A 14 -17.20 -12.00 -29.42
C GLN A 14 -18.38 -11.81 -28.45
N MET A 15 -18.61 -12.78 -27.57
CA MET A 15 -19.65 -12.68 -26.53
C MET A 15 -19.35 -11.49 -25.61
N LEU A 16 -18.12 -11.40 -25.09
CA LEU A 16 -17.71 -10.32 -24.18
C LEU A 16 -17.75 -8.95 -24.87
N VAL A 17 -17.29 -8.83 -26.11
CA VAL A 17 -17.37 -7.57 -26.88
C VAL A 17 -18.81 -7.10 -26.99
N LYS A 18 -19.73 -7.98 -27.36
CA LYS A 18 -21.15 -7.64 -27.48
C LYS A 18 -21.74 -7.21 -26.14
N THR A 19 -21.54 -8.00 -25.09
CA THR A 19 -22.03 -7.71 -23.74
C THR A 19 -21.50 -6.38 -23.19
N LEU A 20 -20.22 -6.10 -23.38
CA LEU A 20 -19.60 -4.86 -22.92
C LEU A 20 -20.07 -3.66 -23.74
N ALA A 21 -20.27 -3.82 -25.05
CA ALA A 21 -20.83 -2.78 -25.90
C ALA A 21 -22.29 -2.44 -25.53
N ASP A 22 -23.10 -3.45 -25.17
CA ASP A 22 -24.46 -3.26 -24.65
C ASP A 22 -24.47 -2.44 -23.34
N GLN A 23 -23.38 -2.48 -22.57
CA GLN A 23 -23.14 -1.67 -21.37
C GLN A 23 -22.33 -0.38 -21.64
N HIS A 24 -22.26 0.04 -22.91
CA HIS A 24 -21.60 1.28 -23.36
C HIS A 24 -20.08 1.36 -23.11
N TYR A 25 -19.41 0.22 -22.89
CA TYR A 25 -17.94 0.18 -22.91
C TYR A 25 -17.41 0.17 -24.34
N THR A 26 -16.27 0.85 -24.54
CA THR A 26 -15.49 0.74 -25.78
C THR A 26 -14.47 -0.38 -25.60
N VAL A 27 -14.45 -1.37 -26.50
CA VAL A 27 -13.59 -2.55 -26.35
C VAL A 27 -12.61 -2.64 -27.51
N ASP A 28 -11.32 -2.74 -27.21
CA ASP A 28 -10.30 -3.19 -28.15
C ASP A 28 -9.95 -4.66 -27.84
N VAL A 29 -9.77 -5.47 -28.88
CA VAL A 29 -9.51 -6.91 -28.72
C VAL A 29 -8.08 -7.25 -29.12
N ALA A 30 -7.42 -8.06 -28.30
CA ALA A 30 -6.16 -8.72 -28.60
C ALA A 30 -6.35 -10.23 -28.51
N THR A 31 -5.89 -10.97 -29.53
CA THR A 31 -6.05 -12.42 -29.60
C THR A 31 -4.90 -13.21 -28.97
N ASP A 32 -3.84 -12.52 -28.53
CA ASP A 32 -2.73 -13.14 -27.81
C ASP A 32 -2.03 -12.13 -26.89
N GLY A 33 -1.21 -12.64 -25.96
CA GLY A 33 -0.57 -11.79 -24.95
C GLY A 33 0.51 -10.86 -25.49
N GLN A 34 1.08 -11.12 -26.67
CA GLN A 34 2.03 -10.22 -27.32
C GLN A 34 1.32 -9.02 -27.95
N MET A 35 0.18 -9.25 -28.62
CA MET A 35 -0.68 -8.19 -29.11
C MET A 35 -1.25 -7.35 -27.97
N GLY A 36 -1.69 -8.00 -26.88
CA GLY A 36 -2.13 -7.31 -25.67
C GLY A 36 -1.03 -6.40 -25.09
N TRP A 37 0.22 -6.87 -25.05
CA TRP A 37 1.37 -6.06 -24.67
C TRP A 37 1.53 -4.83 -25.58
N GLU A 38 1.58 -5.03 -26.89
CA GLU A 38 1.79 -3.94 -27.87
C GLU A 38 0.70 -2.86 -27.76
N LEU A 39 -0.56 -3.26 -27.61
CA LEU A 39 -1.67 -2.33 -27.43
C LEU A 39 -1.54 -1.50 -26.15
N THR A 40 -1.13 -2.10 -25.03
CA THR A 40 -0.92 -1.34 -23.78
C THR A 40 0.25 -0.35 -23.83
N GLN A 41 1.20 -0.54 -24.75
CA GLN A 41 2.29 0.43 -24.98
C GLN A 41 1.84 1.58 -25.88
N ALA A 42 0.92 1.32 -26.80
CA ALA A 42 0.44 2.29 -27.79
C ALA A 42 -0.73 3.13 -27.27
N TYR A 43 -1.61 2.56 -26.44
CA TYR A 43 -2.86 3.17 -26.01
C TYR A 43 -3.04 3.09 -24.49
N SER A 44 -3.80 4.04 -23.94
CA SER A 44 -4.22 4.03 -22.54
C SER A 44 -5.59 3.38 -22.39
N TYR A 45 -5.72 2.49 -21.42
CA TYR A 45 -6.96 1.79 -21.10
C TYR A 45 -7.41 2.09 -19.67
N ASP A 46 -8.72 2.08 -19.46
CA ASP A 46 -9.35 2.24 -18.14
C ASP A 46 -9.41 0.90 -17.39
N LEU A 47 -9.42 -0.23 -18.10
CA LEU A 47 -9.40 -1.59 -17.57
C LEU A 47 -8.78 -2.55 -18.60
N ILE A 48 -8.08 -3.58 -18.12
CA ILE A 48 -7.61 -4.70 -18.94
C ILE A 48 -8.29 -5.99 -18.46
N LEU A 49 -9.14 -6.58 -19.30
CA LEU A 49 -9.65 -7.95 -19.16
C LEU A 49 -8.67 -8.91 -19.82
N LEU A 50 -8.18 -9.90 -19.08
CA LEU A 50 -7.04 -10.71 -19.51
C LEU A 50 -7.25 -12.19 -19.23
N ASP A 51 -7.34 -13.03 -20.26
CA ASP A 51 -7.29 -14.48 -20.05
C ASP A 51 -5.90 -14.89 -19.50
N VAL A 52 -5.90 -15.77 -18.51
CA VAL A 52 -4.70 -16.44 -18.00
C VAL A 52 -4.02 -17.31 -19.06
N ARG A 53 -4.78 -18.05 -19.87
CA ARG A 53 -4.24 -18.94 -20.90
C ARG A 53 -4.23 -18.20 -22.23
N LEU A 54 -3.09 -17.65 -22.60
CA LEU A 54 -2.91 -16.95 -23.87
C LEU A 54 -1.73 -17.50 -24.65
N PRO A 55 -1.80 -17.51 -26.00
CA PRO A 55 -0.66 -17.79 -26.85
C PRO A 55 0.44 -16.72 -26.70
N LYS A 56 1.68 -17.11 -27.04
CA LYS A 56 2.92 -16.29 -27.01
C LYS A 56 3.35 -15.82 -25.62
N ILE A 57 2.51 -15.09 -24.90
CA ILE A 57 2.73 -14.64 -23.52
C ILE A 57 1.47 -15.00 -22.72
N ASP A 58 1.60 -15.81 -21.67
CA ASP A 58 0.47 -16.13 -20.80
C ASP A 58 0.00 -14.91 -19.99
N GLY A 59 -1.26 -14.88 -19.59
CA GLY A 59 -1.88 -13.72 -18.94
C GLY A 59 -1.25 -13.36 -17.59
N ILE A 60 -0.77 -14.33 -16.82
CA ILE A 60 -0.11 -14.05 -15.53
C ILE A 60 1.26 -13.39 -15.79
N THR A 61 2.02 -13.90 -16.75
CA THR A 61 3.29 -13.30 -17.17
C THR A 61 3.08 -11.91 -17.77
N LEU A 62 2.05 -11.72 -18.60
CA LEU A 62 1.70 -10.40 -19.14
C LEU A 62 1.33 -9.43 -18.02
N CYS A 63 0.46 -9.82 -17.10
CA CYS A 63 0.06 -9.03 -15.93
C CYS A 63 1.30 -8.56 -15.13
N ARG A 64 2.19 -9.50 -14.79
CA ARG A 64 3.43 -9.19 -14.06
C ARG A 64 4.33 -8.24 -14.83
N ARG A 65 4.43 -8.42 -16.15
CA ARG A 65 5.21 -7.56 -17.05
C ARG A 65 4.66 -6.13 -17.05
N LEU A 66 3.35 -5.97 -17.21
CA LEU A 66 2.67 -4.67 -17.17
C LEU A 66 2.91 -3.97 -15.82
N ARG A 67 2.78 -4.71 -14.71
CA ARG A 67 3.03 -4.18 -13.36
C ARG A 67 4.50 -3.79 -13.13
N SER A 68 5.45 -4.56 -13.65
CA SER A 68 6.88 -4.25 -13.55
C SER A 68 7.28 -2.95 -14.27
N GLN A 69 6.53 -2.54 -15.30
CA GLN A 69 6.69 -1.25 -15.97
C GLN A 69 5.97 -0.10 -15.26
N GLY A 70 5.36 -0.36 -14.11
CA GLY A 70 4.60 0.65 -13.36
C GLY A 70 3.22 0.95 -13.95
N LEU A 71 2.69 0.11 -14.84
CA LEU A 71 1.30 0.26 -15.30
C LEU A 71 0.37 0.10 -14.10
N ARG A 72 -0.55 1.05 -13.91
CA ARG A 72 -1.50 1.09 -12.77
C ARG A 72 -2.94 0.81 -13.15
N THR A 73 -3.23 0.75 -14.46
CA THR A 73 -4.54 0.37 -15.00
C THR A 73 -5.00 -0.93 -14.34
N PRO A 74 -6.25 -1.00 -13.84
CA PRO A 74 -6.78 -2.23 -13.24
C PRO A 74 -6.67 -3.40 -14.23
N ILE A 75 -6.18 -4.55 -13.75
CA ILE A 75 -6.09 -5.79 -14.53
C ILE A 75 -7.00 -6.83 -13.89
N PHE A 76 -7.93 -7.37 -14.67
CA PHE A 76 -8.91 -8.35 -14.23
C PHE A 76 -8.71 -9.65 -15.02
N LEU A 77 -8.30 -10.70 -14.31
CA LEU A 77 -7.98 -11.99 -14.92
C LEU A 77 -9.22 -12.85 -15.13
N LEU A 78 -9.36 -13.41 -16.32
CA LEU A 78 -10.31 -14.48 -16.60
C LEU A 78 -9.56 -15.81 -16.60
N THR A 79 -10.02 -16.80 -15.84
CA THR A 79 -9.27 -18.06 -15.66
C THR A 79 -10.19 -19.27 -15.73
N ALA A 80 -9.78 -20.38 -16.32
CA ALA A 80 -10.55 -21.63 -16.23
C ALA A 80 -10.40 -22.25 -14.82
N GLN A 81 -11.45 -22.94 -14.33
CA GLN A 81 -11.43 -23.79 -13.11
C GLN A 81 -10.15 -24.65 -12.99
N ASP A 82 -9.58 -25.02 -11.83
CA ASP A 82 -9.89 -24.80 -10.41
C ASP A 82 -8.63 -25.16 -9.58
N ASN A 83 -7.60 -24.31 -9.59
CA ASN A 83 -6.62 -24.39 -8.52
C ASN A 83 -6.49 -23.01 -7.86
N ILE A 84 -6.58 -23.02 -6.54
CA ILE A 84 -6.30 -21.87 -5.68
C ILE A 84 -4.93 -21.26 -6.06
N THR A 85 -4.00 -22.08 -6.54
CA THR A 85 -2.66 -21.67 -6.97
C THR A 85 -2.66 -20.62 -8.09
N ASN A 86 -3.51 -20.72 -9.12
CA ASN A 86 -3.55 -19.81 -10.26
C ASN A 86 -4.18 -18.48 -9.87
N LYS A 87 -5.19 -18.53 -8.99
CA LYS A 87 -5.82 -17.35 -8.39
C LYS A 87 -4.80 -16.58 -7.55
N ILE A 88 -4.08 -17.29 -6.67
CA ILE A 88 -2.99 -16.74 -5.88
C ILE A 88 -1.89 -16.19 -6.79
N MET A 89 -1.40 -16.97 -7.76
CA MET A 89 -0.34 -16.55 -8.69
C MET A 89 -0.72 -15.32 -9.52
N GLY A 90 -1.99 -15.20 -9.92
CA GLY A 90 -2.52 -14.05 -10.64
C GLY A 90 -2.55 -12.80 -9.77
N LEU A 91 -3.05 -12.91 -8.55
CA LEU A 91 -3.07 -11.80 -7.59
C LEU A 91 -1.64 -11.40 -7.16
N ASP A 92 -0.74 -12.36 -6.93
CA ASP A 92 0.68 -12.13 -6.63
C ASP A 92 1.44 -11.51 -7.82
N ALA A 93 0.96 -11.72 -9.05
CA ALA A 93 1.47 -11.04 -10.25
C ALA A 93 1.01 -9.58 -10.33
N GLY A 94 0.10 -9.15 -9.45
CA GLY A 94 -0.44 -7.80 -9.38
C GLY A 94 -1.77 -7.61 -10.12
N ALA A 95 -2.51 -8.68 -10.40
CA ALA A 95 -3.89 -8.57 -10.86
C ALA A 95 -4.77 -7.99 -9.76
N ASP A 96 -5.73 -7.15 -10.14
CA ASP A 96 -6.63 -6.48 -9.20
C ASP A 96 -7.87 -7.30 -8.89
N ASP A 97 -8.25 -8.23 -9.75
CA ASP A 97 -9.29 -9.22 -9.48
C ASP A 97 -9.15 -10.42 -10.43
N TYR A 98 -9.91 -11.48 -10.17
CA TYR A 98 -10.01 -12.64 -11.05
C TYR A 98 -11.44 -13.19 -11.11
N LEU A 99 -11.82 -13.83 -12.21
CA LEU A 99 -13.11 -14.49 -12.39
C LEU A 99 -12.92 -15.84 -13.09
N THR A 100 -13.57 -16.88 -12.55
CA THR A 100 -13.46 -18.24 -13.06
C THR A 100 -14.46 -18.51 -14.18
N LYS A 101 -14.01 -19.07 -15.31
CA LYS A 101 -14.81 -19.55 -16.43
C LYS A 101 -15.37 -20.95 -16.13
N PRO A 102 -16.65 -21.24 -16.46
CA PRO A 102 -17.65 -20.29 -16.98
C PRO A 102 -18.14 -19.35 -15.87
N PHE A 103 -18.42 -18.10 -16.23
CA PHE A 103 -18.88 -17.06 -15.30
C PHE A 103 -20.22 -16.47 -15.72
N GLU A 104 -20.94 -15.94 -14.74
CA GLU A 104 -22.14 -15.13 -14.96
C GLU A 104 -21.73 -13.73 -15.44
N VAL A 105 -22.38 -13.27 -16.51
CA VAL A 105 -22.11 -11.96 -17.13
C VAL A 105 -22.34 -10.82 -16.13
N GLU A 106 -23.38 -10.93 -15.31
CA GLU A 106 -23.72 -9.91 -14.31
C GLU A 106 -22.63 -9.76 -13.25
N GLU A 107 -21.99 -10.87 -12.85
CA GLU A 107 -20.88 -10.84 -11.89
C GLU A 107 -19.65 -10.16 -12.51
N LEU A 108 -19.32 -10.49 -13.77
CA LEU A 108 -18.22 -9.86 -14.50
C LEU A 108 -18.41 -8.34 -14.52
N LEU A 109 -19.59 -7.86 -14.93
CA LEU A 109 -19.90 -6.44 -15.02
C LEU A 109 -19.85 -5.75 -13.64
N ALA A 110 -20.34 -6.42 -12.60
CA ALA A 110 -20.30 -5.88 -11.24
C ALA A 110 -18.84 -5.70 -10.74
N ARG A 111 -17.98 -6.70 -10.95
CA ARG A 111 -16.55 -6.63 -10.60
C ARG A 111 -15.80 -5.58 -11.42
N MET A 112 -16.11 -5.46 -12.71
CA MET A 112 -15.55 -4.41 -13.57
C MET A 112 -15.89 -3.01 -13.06
N ARG A 113 -17.16 -2.76 -12.71
CA ARG A 113 -17.58 -1.47 -12.12
C ARG A 113 -16.84 -1.21 -10.81
N ALA A 114 -16.74 -2.21 -9.94
CA ALA A 114 -16.01 -2.11 -8.69
C ALA A 114 -14.54 -1.76 -8.91
N LEU A 115 -13.87 -2.34 -9.90
CA LEU A 115 -12.50 -2.02 -10.30
C LEU A 115 -12.33 -0.58 -10.79
N LEU A 116 -13.24 -0.12 -11.64
CA LEU A 116 -13.20 1.20 -12.25
C LEU A 116 -13.47 2.34 -11.26
N ARG A 117 -14.21 2.09 -10.17
CA ARG A 117 -14.39 3.06 -9.06
C ARG A 117 -13.09 3.41 -8.33
N ARG A 118 -12.08 2.55 -8.37
CA ARG A 118 -10.89 2.60 -7.50
C ARG A 118 -9.87 3.69 -7.87
N GLY A 119 -10.16 4.57 -8.84
CA GLY A 119 -9.19 5.52 -9.44
C GLY A 119 -9.43 7.01 -9.22
N SER A 120 -10.58 7.42 -8.69
CA SER A 120 -10.94 8.84 -8.52
C SER A 120 -11.55 9.07 -7.14
N ALA A 121 -11.19 10.15 -6.46
CA ALA A 121 -11.71 10.46 -5.12
C ALA A 121 -13.18 10.95 -5.11
N GLU A 122 -13.88 10.91 -6.25
CA GLU A 122 -15.20 11.50 -6.49
C GLU A 122 -16.22 10.49 -7.08
N PHE A 123 -16.16 9.21 -6.71
CA PHE A 123 -17.20 8.26 -7.12
C PHE A 123 -18.36 8.28 -6.11
N SER A 124 -19.35 9.15 -6.37
CA SER A 124 -20.71 8.88 -5.93
C SER A 124 -21.31 7.77 -6.83
N PRO A 125 -22.11 6.84 -6.29
CA PRO A 125 -22.77 5.80 -7.09
C PRO A 125 -23.64 6.40 -8.21
N GLU A 126 -24.24 7.57 -7.96
CA GLU A 126 -24.84 8.44 -8.97
C GLU A 126 -23.86 9.58 -9.31
N LEU A 127 -23.56 9.79 -10.60
CA LEU A 127 -22.80 10.94 -11.06
C LEU A 127 -23.74 12.14 -11.23
N THR A 128 -23.45 13.25 -10.55
CA THR A 128 -24.36 14.40 -10.51
C THR A 128 -23.73 15.71 -10.97
N TRP A 129 -24.51 16.53 -11.67
CA TRP A 129 -24.17 17.92 -11.98
C TRP A 129 -25.42 18.80 -11.89
N GLY A 130 -25.54 19.60 -10.83
CA GLY A 130 -26.82 20.25 -10.50
C GLY A 130 -27.92 19.19 -10.31
N ASP A 131 -29.03 19.33 -11.03
CA ASP A 131 -30.15 18.36 -11.02
C ASP A 131 -30.02 17.24 -12.08
N LEU A 132 -28.91 17.19 -12.82
CA LEU A 132 -28.59 16.12 -13.75
C LEU A 132 -27.97 14.94 -13.00
N ARG A 133 -28.49 13.74 -13.21
CA ARG A 133 -28.00 12.50 -12.60
C ARG A 133 -27.75 11.45 -13.68
N LEU A 134 -26.64 10.72 -13.56
CA LEU A 134 -26.30 9.57 -14.38
C LEU A 134 -25.94 8.42 -13.44
N ASP A 135 -26.64 7.30 -13.59
CA ASP A 135 -26.36 6.08 -12.85
C ASP A 135 -25.61 5.09 -13.74
N PRO A 136 -24.30 4.85 -13.48
CA PRO A 136 -23.50 3.92 -14.28
C PRO A 136 -23.86 2.44 -14.08
N SER A 137 -24.64 2.10 -13.05
CA SER A 137 -25.06 0.72 -12.80
C SER A 137 -26.22 0.29 -13.71
N THR A 138 -27.18 1.20 -13.91
CA THR A 138 -28.37 1.02 -14.74
C THR A 138 -28.23 1.62 -16.15
N CYS A 139 -27.16 2.40 -16.40
CA CYS A 139 -26.99 3.22 -17.60
C CYS A 139 -28.13 4.25 -17.81
N GLU A 140 -28.83 4.62 -16.74
CA GLU A 140 -29.90 5.60 -16.79
C GLU A 140 -29.38 7.02 -16.58
N VAL A 141 -29.94 7.97 -17.35
CA VAL A 141 -29.68 9.40 -17.19
C VAL A 141 -31.00 10.08 -16.90
N THR A 142 -31.06 10.88 -15.85
CA THR A 142 -32.24 11.67 -15.48
C THR A 142 -31.88 13.13 -15.26
N TYR A 143 -32.82 14.02 -15.56
CA TYR A 143 -32.75 15.43 -15.19
C TYR A 143 -34.06 15.81 -14.51
N ASN A 144 -34.00 16.37 -13.29
CA ASN A 144 -35.20 16.61 -12.47
C ASN A 144 -36.10 15.36 -12.32
N ASN A 145 -35.48 14.18 -12.17
CA ASN A 145 -36.14 12.86 -12.13
C ASN A 145 -36.92 12.48 -13.41
N CYS A 146 -36.74 13.19 -14.53
CA CYS A 146 -37.25 12.79 -15.83
C CYS A 146 -36.18 12.03 -16.63
N PRO A 147 -36.47 10.84 -17.18
CA PRO A 147 -35.51 10.08 -17.99
C PRO A 147 -35.07 10.82 -19.25
N LEU A 148 -33.78 10.74 -19.56
CA LEU A 148 -33.13 11.33 -20.72
C LEU A 148 -32.55 10.24 -21.62
N HIS A 149 -33.05 10.12 -22.85
CA HIS A 149 -32.57 9.13 -23.81
C HIS A 149 -31.36 9.64 -24.61
N LEU A 150 -30.16 9.14 -24.27
CA LEU A 150 -28.91 9.41 -24.97
C LEU A 150 -28.53 8.25 -25.91
N THR A 151 -27.82 8.56 -26.99
CA THR A 151 -27.13 7.52 -27.78
C THR A 151 -25.88 7.03 -27.05
N PRO A 152 -25.31 5.85 -27.35
CA PRO A 152 -24.14 5.33 -26.65
C PRO A 152 -22.95 6.29 -26.60
N LYS A 153 -22.64 6.97 -27.71
CA LYS A 153 -21.54 7.95 -27.76
C LYS A 153 -21.87 9.23 -26.97
N GLU A 154 -23.13 9.66 -26.95
CA GLU A 154 -23.57 10.81 -26.12
C GLU A 154 -23.55 10.46 -24.62
N TYR A 155 -23.95 9.25 -24.25
CA TYR A 155 -23.82 8.73 -22.89
C TYR A 155 -22.36 8.70 -22.46
N GLY A 156 -21.49 8.09 -23.28
CA GLY A 156 -20.05 8.01 -23.00
C GLY A 156 -19.38 9.39 -22.87
N LEU A 157 -19.80 10.38 -23.67
CA LEU A 157 -19.36 11.77 -23.50
C LEU A 157 -19.80 12.36 -22.16
N LEU A 158 -21.08 12.20 -21.80
CA LEU A 158 -21.61 12.73 -20.55
C LEU A 158 -20.92 12.08 -19.34
N GLU A 159 -20.79 10.76 -19.36
CA GLU A 159 -20.08 10.00 -18.33
C GLU A 159 -18.62 10.46 -18.21
N LEU A 160 -17.91 10.63 -19.34
CA LEU A 160 -16.52 11.11 -19.35
C LEU A 160 -16.38 12.46 -18.63
N PHE A 161 -17.27 13.42 -18.89
CA PHE A 161 -17.21 14.74 -18.26
C PHE A 161 -17.62 14.72 -16.79
N LEU A 162 -18.68 13.98 -16.44
CA LEU A 162 -19.12 13.83 -15.05
C LEU A 162 -18.08 13.10 -14.18
N ARG A 163 -17.29 12.19 -14.74
CA ARG A 163 -16.18 11.56 -14.00
C ARG A 163 -14.96 12.46 -13.84
N ASN A 164 -14.90 13.58 -14.55
CA ASN A 164 -13.71 14.43 -14.67
C ASN A 164 -14.09 15.92 -14.60
N HIS A 165 -14.72 16.33 -13.50
CA HIS A 165 -15.32 17.66 -13.30
C HIS A 165 -14.42 18.86 -13.60
N HIS A 166 -13.10 18.71 -13.54
CA HIS A 166 -12.12 19.80 -13.70
C HIS A 166 -11.17 19.64 -14.88
N ARG A 167 -11.27 18.55 -15.66
CA ARG A 167 -10.31 18.24 -16.74
C ARG A 167 -10.81 18.74 -18.09
N VAL A 168 -9.89 19.27 -18.90
CA VAL A 168 -10.14 19.58 -20.32
C VAL A 168 -9.70 18.40 -21.17
N PHE A 169 -10.55 17.94 -22.08
CA PHE A 169 -10.25 16.89 -23.05
C PHE A 169 -10.18 17.45 -24.47
N SER A 170 -9.09 17.18 -25.19
CA SER A 170 -8.97 17.47 -26.63
C SER A 170 -9.87 16.56 -27.47
N ARG A 171 -10.13 16.93 -28.73
CA ARG A 171 -10.93 16.08 -29.64
C ARG A 171 -10.28 14.71 -29.84
N SER A 172 -8.96 14.68 -30.04
CA SER A 172 -8.18 13.44 -30.11
C SER A 172 -8.29 12.59 -28.85
N ALA A 173 -8.15 13.19 -27.65
CA ALA A 173 -8.28 12.46 -26.39
C ALA A 173 -9.70 11.88 -26.17
N ILE A 174 -10.74 12.59 -26.62
CA ILE A 174 -12.11 12.10 -26.58
C ILE A 174 -12.29 10.94 -27.58
N LEU A 175 -11.70 11.05 -28.78
CA LEU A 175 -11.68 9.96 -29.76
C LEU A 175 -11.04 8.70 -29.17
N ASP A 176 -9.84 8.86 -28.61
CA ASP A 176 -9.06 7.77 -28.04
C ASP A 176 -9.80 7.06 -26.89
N HIS A 177 -10.65 7.77 -26.15
CA HIS A 177 -11.43 7.23 -25.03
C HIS A 177 -12.77 6.60 -25.41
N LEU A 178 -13.41 7.03 -26.50
CA LEU A 178 -14.80 6.66 -26.82
C LEU A 178 -14.96 5.87 -28.12
N TRP A 179 -13.91 5.72 -28.94
CA TRP A 179 -13.93 4.92 -30.16
C TRP A 179 -12.92 3.76 -30.08
N SER A 180 -13.33 2.59 -30.57
CA SER A 180 -12.46 1.41 -30.67
C SER A 180 -11.52 1.55 -31.86
N LEU A 181 -10.46 0.74 -31.91
CA LEU A 181 -9.47 0.78 -32.99
C LEU A 181 -10.03 0.43 -34.37
N GLU A 182 -11.14 -0.31 -34.42
CA GLU A 182 -11.83 -0.66 -35.66
C GLU A 182 -12.66 0.52 -36.21
N GLU A 183 -13.03 1.47 -35.34
CA GLU A 183 -13.74 2.69 -35.71
C GLU A 183 -12.72 3.81 -35.96
N ILE A 184 -12.59 4.28 -37.20
CA ILE A 184 -11.66 5.39 -37.56
C ILE A 184 -12.45 6.67 -37.90
N PRO A 185 -13.09 7.33 -36.92
CA PRO A 185 -13.76 8.61 -37.14
C PRO A 185 -12.75 9.77 -37.23
N GLY A 186 -13.14 10.84 -37.93
CA GLY A 186 -12.43 12.13 -37.83
C GLY A 186 -12.81 12.91 -36.57
N GLU A 187 -11.99 13.90 -36.17
CA GLU A 187 -12.27 14.78 -35.01
C GLU A 187 -13.60 15.57 -35.14
N GLU A 188 -14.07 15.79 -36.37
CA GLU A 188 -15.37 16.40 -36.69
C GLU A 188 -16.54 15.62 -36.06
N THR A 189 -16.41 14.29 -35.94
CA THR A 189 -17.42 13.40 -35.36
C THR A 189 -17.65 13.68 -33.87
N VAL A 190 -16.59 14.00 -33.11
CA VAL A 190 -16.70 14.43 -31.71
C VAL A 190 -17.56 15.69 -31.60
N THR A 191 -17.33 16.65 -32.49
CA THR A 191 -18.07 17.92 -32.51
C THR A 191 -19.56 17.70 -32.79
N ALA A 192 -19.90 16.76 -33.69
CA ALA A 192 -21.28 16.39 -33.98
C ALA A 192 -21.99 15.77 -32.76
N HIS A 193 -21.35 14.83 -32.05
CA HIS A 193 -21.94 14.21 -30.85
C HIS A 193 -22.06 15.17 -29.67
N ILE A 194 -21.08 16.07 -29.46
CA ILE A 194 -21.20 17.15 -28.45
C ILE A 194 -22.40 18.05 -28.76
N LYS A 195 -22.63 18.38 -30.04
CA LYS A 195 -23.78 19.17 -30.47
C LYS A 195 -25.10 18.43 -30.20
N GLY A 196 -25.15 17.13 -30.49
CA GLY A 196 -26.31 16.27 -30.20
C GLY A 196 -26.63 16.21 -28.70
N LEU A 197 -25.63 15.95 -27.87
CA LEU A 197 -25.76 15.90 -26.41
C LEU A 197 -26.29 17.22 -25.85
N ARG A 198 -25.71 18.36 -26.25
CA ARG A 198 -26.19 19.70 -25.83
C ARG A 198 -27.63 19.96 -26.21
N MET A 199 -28.04 19.54 -27.42
CA MET A 199 -29.41 19.72 -27.88
C MET A 199 -30.40 18.94 -27.02
N LYS A 200 -30.07 17.68 -26.68
CA LYS A 200 -30.92 16.83 -25.82
C LYS A 200 -31.00 17.35 -24.39
N LEU A 201 -29.88 17.80 -23.82
CA LEU A 201 -29.85 18.39 -22.48
C LEU A 201 -30.69 19.68 -22.39
N ARG A 202 -30.61 20.54 -23.42
CA ARG A 202 -31.45 21.75 -23.49
C ARG A 202 -32.94 21.42 -23.64
N ALA A 203 -33.27 20.42 -24.46
CA ALA A 203 -34.64 19.97 -24.63
C ALA A 203 -35.26 19.42 -23.33
N ALA A 204 -34.43 18.86 -22.43
CA ALA A 204 -34.84 18.39 -21.12
C ALA A 204 -35.06 19.52 -20.08
N GLY A 205 -34.69 20.76 -20.41
CA GLY A 205 -34.91 21.92 -19.54
C GLY A 205 -33.66 22.46 -18.84
N LEU A 206 -32.45 21.97 -19.14
CA LEU A 206 -31.22 22.61 -18.66
C LEU A 206 -31.06 24.00 -19.30
N SER A 207 -31.13 25.05 -18.48
CA SER A 207 -30.95 26.44 -18.90
C SER A 207 -29.48 26.81 -19.10
N GLU A 208 -28.55 26.16 -18.37
CA GLU A 208 -27.12 26.30 -18.55
C GLU A 208 -26.51 25.11 -19.31
N ASP A 209 -25.58 25.39 -20.22
CA ASP A 209 -24.84 24.36 -20.95
C ASP A 209 -23.75 23.77 -20.04
N PRO A 210 -23.84 22.48 -19.64
CA PRO A 210 -22.89 21.87 -18.72
C PRO A 210 -21.51 21.68 -19.34
N ILE A 211 -21.42 21.58 -20.67
CA ILE A 211 -20.17 21.33 -21.38
C ILE A 211 -19.68 22.65 -21.95
N GLU A 212 -18.56 23.15 -21.43
CA GLU A 212 -17.89 24.34 -21.92
C GLU A 212 -16.94 23.99 -23.08
N THR A 213 -17.02 24.74 -24.19
CA THR A 213 -16.00 24.67 -25.25
C THR A 213 -14.82 25.57 -24.87
N VAL A 214 -13.64 24.99 -24.66
CA VAL A 214 -12.39 25.72 -24.47
C VAL A 214 -11.73 25.88 -25.84
N TYR A 215 -11.90 27.06 -26.45
CA TYR A 215 -11.45 27.34 -27.81
C TYR A 215 -9.97 26.98 -28.03
N GLY A 216 -9.70 26.21 -29.08
CA GLY A 216 -8.36 25.75 -29.45
C GLY A 216 -7.80 24.58 -28.62
N ILE A 217 -8.48 24.17 -27.55
CA ILE A 217 -7.97 23.13 -26.63
C ILE A 217 -8.91 21.93 -26.57
N GLY A 218 -10.23 22.13 -26.46
CA GLY A 218 -11.17 21.02 -26.37
C GLY A 218 -12.44 21.36 -25.57
N TYR A 219 -12.89 20.41 -24.75
CA TYR A 219 -14.14 20.51 -23.98
C TYR A 219 -13.90 20.18 -22.50
N ARG A 220 -14.68 20.80 -21.59
CA ARG A 220 -14.69 20.46 -20.15
C ARG A 220 -16.09 20.61 -19.55
N LEU A 221 -16.30 20.06 -18.36
CA LEU A 221 -17.49 20.34 -17.57
C LEU A 221 -17.39 21.72 -16.87
N ARG A 222 -18.49 22.47 -16.83
CA ARG A 222 -18.57 23.75 -16.12
C ARG A 222 -18.70 23.52 -14.60
N PRO A 223 -17.95 24.21 -13.73
CA PRO A 223 -18.09 24.04 -12.28
C PRO A 223 -19.42 24.58 -11.74
N VAL A 224 -20.03 23.87 -10.78
CA VAL A 224 -21.26 24.29 -10.08
C VAL A 224 -20.91 25.34 -9.03
N LYS A 225 -21.72 26.39 -8.88
CA LYS A 225 -21.57 27.38 -7.78
C LYS A 225 -22.18 26.82 -6.50
N GLU A 226 -21.36 26.31 -5.57
CA GLU A 226 -21.84 25.84 -4.26
C GLU A 226 -22.21 27.00 -3.30
N GLN A 227 -23.28 26.81 -2.52
CA GLN A 227 -23.61 27.62 -1.34
C GLN A 227 -23.06 26.94 -0.08
N PRO A 228 -22.51 27.68 0.92
CA PRO A 228 -21.88 27.06 2.08
C PRO A 228 -22.90 26.52 3.10
N ALA A 229 -22.74 25.26 3.50
CA ALA A 229 -23.49 24.62 4.58
C ALA A 229 -22.93 25.01 5.97
N ALA A 230 -23.84 25.32 6.90
CA ALA A 230 -23.58 25.81 8.25
C ALA A 230 -23.08 24.72 9.23
N GLY A 231 -22.12 25.08 10.09
CA GLY A 231 -21.37 24.16 10.94
C GLY A 231 -21.99 23.70 12.26
N LYS A 232 -21.19 22.95 13.05
CA LYS A 232 -21.36 22.68 14.49
C LYS A 232 -20.04 22.28 15.18
N LYS A 233 -19.97 22.60 16.48
CA LYS A 233 -18.82 22.65 17.43
C LYS A 233 -18.50 21.31 18.15
N PRO A 234 -17.35 21.19 18.86
CA PRO A 234 -16.83 19.96 19.48
C PRO A 234 -17.03 19.85 21.02
N LYS A 235 -16.76 18.65 21.60
CA LYS A 235 -16.31 18.29 22.98
C LYS A 235 -16.56 16.76 23.22
N ARG A 236 -15.84 15.95 24.03
CA ARG A 236 -14.79 16.11 25.05
C ARG A 236 -14.13 14.73 25.33
N SER A 237 -12.93 14.77 25.93
CA SER A 237 -12.03 13.68 26.31
C SER A 237 -12.47 12.82 27.52
N SER A 238 -11.88 11.62 27.63
CA SER A 238 -11.54 11.00 28.92
C SER A 238 -10.49 9.88 28.77
N SER A 239 -9.24 10.25 28.98
CA SER A 239 -8.11 9.37 29.29
C SER A 239 -8.19 8.95 30.75
N GLU A 240 -8.28 7.65 31.07
CA GLU A 240 -7.91 7.12 32.41
C GLU A 240 -7.87 5.58 32.52
N ARG A 241 -7.69 4.81 31.44
CA ARG A 241 -7.71 3.32 31.52
C ARG A 241 -6.58 2.57 30.81
N GLU A 242 -5.42 3.20 30.61
CA GLU A 242 -4.27 2.51 29.98
C GLU A 242 -3.27 1.86 30.96
N GLN A 243 -3.47 1.95 32.28
CA GLN A 243 -2.45 1.51 33.23
C GLN A 243 -2.66 0.14 33.89
N GLN A 244 -3.47 -0.77 33.32
CA GLN A 244 -3.76 -2.06 33.99
C GLN A 244 -3.64 -3.34 33.16
N ALA A 245 -3.07 -3.29 31.95
CA ALA A 245 -2.97 -4.47 31.06
C ALA A 245 -1.52 -4.94 30.79
N LYS A 246 -0.69 -5.11 31.85
CA LYS A 246 0.73 -5.53 31.67
C LYS A 246 1.21 -6.72 32.53
N THR A 247 0.34 -7.56 33.11
CA THR A 247 0.83 -8.59 34.07
C THR A 247 0.27 -10.01 33.93
N GLU A 248 -0.38 -10.41 32.84
CA GLU A 248 -0.97 -11.77 32.74
C GLU A 248 -0.19 -12.78 31.87
N THR A 249 0.72 -12.35 30.99
CA THR A 249 1.31 -13.22 29.95
C THR A 249 2.38 -14.22 30.47
N LEU A 250 3.04 -13.96 31.60
CA LEU A 250 4.16 -14.81 32.08
C LEU A 250 3.71 -16.07 32.86
N SER A 251 2.47 -16.15 33.31
CA SER A 251 1.97 -17.26 34.15
C SER A 251 1.47 -18.48 33.35
N VAL A 252 1.20 -18.29 32.05
CA VAL A 252 0.61 -19.32 31.17
C VAL A 252 1.70 -20.27 30.62
N TRP A 253 2.85 -19.73 30.22
CA TRP A 253 3.96 -20.50 29.65
C TRP A 253 4.59 -21.50 30.63
N LYS A 254 4.78 -21.09 31.89
CA LYS A 254 5.37 -21.96 32.93
C LYS A 254 4.54 -23.22 33.19
N ARG A 255 3.20 -23.12 33.06
CA ARG A 255 2.24 -24.23 33.16
C ARG A 255 2.19 -25.12 31.91
N ALA A 256 2.53 -24.58 30.74
CA ALA A 256 2.59 -25.35 29.48
C ALA A 256 3.85 -26.23 29.42
N LYS A 257 5.00 -25.75 29.91
CA LYS A 257 6.28 -26.49 29.90
C LYS A 257 6.21 -27.83 30.64
N GLU A 258 5.65 -27.85 31.85
CA GLU A 258 5.50 -29.08 32.66
C GLU A 258 4.63 -30.12 31.93
N LYS A 259 3.59 -29.64 31.23
CA LYS A 259 2.72 -30.48 30.40
C LYS A 259 3.40 -30.99 29.12
N PHE A 260 4.43 -30.35 28.58
CA PHE A 260 5.17 -30.88 27.43
C PHE A 260 6.17 -31.94 27.85
N SER A 261 6.91 -31.71 28.93
CA SER A 261 7.88 -32.67 29.46
C SER A 261 7.21 -33.98 29.90
N SER A 262 6.02 -33.93 30.51
CA SER A 262 5.27 -35.13 30.89
C SER A 262 4.83 -35.97 29.69
N ARG A 263 4.57 -35.34 28.53
CA ARG A 263 4.11 -36.03 27.31
C ARG A 263 5.26 -36.73 26.60
N VAL A 264 6.42 -36.06 26.51
CA VAL A 264 7.64 -36.67 25.95
C VAL A 264 8.06 -37.91 26.77
N ALA A 265 7.88 -37.89 28.09
CA ALA A 265 8.18 -39.04 28.94
C ALA A 265 7.33 -40.30 28.61
N VAL A 266 6.07 -40.13 28.21
CA VAL A 266 5.20 -41.25 27.80
C VAL A 266 5.67 -41.85 26.47
N ILE A 267 6.09 -41.00 25.53
CA ILE A 267 6.65 -41.43 24.23
C ILE A 267 7.98 -42.17 24.46
N GLU A 268 8.80 -41.69 25.40
CA GLU A 268 10.07 -42.31 25.79
C GLU A 268 9.86 -43.70 26.44
N GLN A 269 8.85 -43.83 27.30
CA GLN A 269 8.48 -45.12 27.89
C GLN A 269 8.05 -46.15 26.83
N ALA A 270 7.23 -45.75 25.87
CA ALA A 270 6.85 -46.61 24.75
C ALA A 270 8.07 -47.00 23.90
N THR A 271 8.96 -46.06 23.62
CA THR A 271 10.19 -46.31 22.84
C THR A 271 11.12 -47.30 23.54
N ASN A 272 11.30 -47.16 24.86
CA ASN A 272 12.11 -48.09 25.66
C ASN A 272 11.49 -49.49 25.80
N ALA A 273 10.16 -49.58 25.93
CA ALA A 273 9.45 -50.85 25.95
C ALA A 273 9.56 -51.57 24.60
N MET A 274 9.58 -50.81 23.50
CA MET A 274 9.74 -51.32 22.14
C MET A 274 11.15 -51.84 21.85
N LEU A 275 12.19 -51.20 22.39
CA LEU A 275 13.57 -51.69 22.29
C LEU A 275 13.80 -52.99 23.08
N LYS A 276 12.94 -53.30 24.06
CA LYS A 276 12.99 -54.52 24.88
C LYS A 276 11.96 -55.59 24.44
N ASP A 277 11.33 -55.42 23.28
CA ASP A 277 10.26 -56.29 22.75
C ASP A 277 9.08 -56.53 23.73
N ASN A 278 8.77 -55.54 24.59
CA ASN A 278 7.69 -55.62 25.58
C ASN A 278 6.68 -54.46 25.45
N LEU A 279 6.55 -53.89 24.24
CA LEU A 279 5.58 -52.83 23.99
C LEU A 279 4.17 -53.42 23.90
N ASN A 280 3.30 -53.06 24.84
CA ASN A 280 1.89 -53.41 24.76
C ASN A 280 1.11 -52.40 23.90
N ASN A 281 -0.04 -52.83 23.37
CA ASN A 281 -0.86 -52.01 22.46
C ASN A 281 -1.44 -50.76 23.14
N GLU A 282 -1.68 -50.81 24.44
CA GLU A 282 -2.22 -49.68 25.21
C GLU A 282 -1.19 -48.54 25.34
N LEU A 283 0.04 -48.84 25.76
CA LEU A 283 1.13 -47.87 25.85
C LEU A 283 1.51 -47.30 24.48
N ARG A 284 1.40 -48.13 23.43
CA ARG A 284 1.59 -47.69 22.04
C ARG A 284 0.55 -46.66 21.62
N GLN A 285 -0.74 -46.91 21.86
CA GLN A 285 -1.81 -45.97 21.53
C GLN A 285 -1.70 -44.68 22.34
N MET A 286 -1.32 -44.77 23.60
CA MET A 286 -1.05 -43.59 24.44
C MET A 286 0.10 -42.75 23.88
N ALA A 287 1.21 -43.37 23.48
CA ALA A 287 2.34 -42.65 22.90
C ALA A 287 2.00 -41.98 21.57
N VAL A 288 1.19 -42.61 20.71
CA VAL A 288 0.68 -42.00 19.48
C VAL A 288 -0.16 -40.76 19.79
N ALA A 289 -1.12 -40.88 20.72
CA ALA A 289 -1.98 -39.77 21.08
C ALA A 289 -1.21 -38.60 21.72
N GLU A 290 -0.19 -38.90 22.52
CA GLU A 290 0.65 -37.86 23.13
C GLU A 290 1.60 -37.21 22.12
N ALA A 291 2.12 -37.95 21.14
CA ALA A 291 2.89 -37.39 20.03
C ALA A 291 2.04 -36.46 19.14
N HIS A 292 0.80 -36.86 18.83
CA HIS A 292 -0.16 -36.05 18.06
C HIS A 292 -0.49 -34.73 18.76
N LYS A 293 -0.80 -34.79 20.06
CA LYS A 293 -1.06 -33.60 20.87
C LYS A 293 0.17 -32.72 21.02
N LEU A 294 1.36 -33.31 21.14
CA LEU A 294 2.61 -32.58 21.23
C LEU A 294 2.90 -31.84 19.89
N ALA A 295 2.65 -32.47 18.75
CA ALA A 295 2.75 -31.85 17.43
C ALA A 295 1.79 -30.67 17.26
N GLY A 296 0.52 -30.84 17.67
CA GLY A 296 -0.47 -29.78 17.63
C GLY A 296 -0.11 -28.60 18.53
N LEU A 297 0.30 -28.88 19.77
CA LEU A 297 0.60 -27.82 20.75
C LEU A 297 1.92 -27.11 20.47
N LEU A 298 2.99 -27.81 20.07
CA LEU A 298 4.26 -27.16 19.71
C LEU A 298 4.11 -26.34 18.43
N GLY A 299 3.27 -26.77 17.48
CA GLY A 299 2.89 -25.97 16.32
C GLY A 299 2.10 -24.71 16.66
N MET A 300 1.34 -24.69 17.77
CA MET A 300 0.62 -23.51 18.25
C MET A 300 1.52 -22.45 18.91
N PHE A 301 2.77 -22.79 19.26
CA PHE A 301 3.73 -21.86 19.86
C PHE A 301 4.93 -21.56 18.94
N ASP A 302 4.77 -21.80 17.62
CA ASP A 302 5.79 -21.52 16.60
C ASP A 302 7.09 -22.33 16.77
N LEU A 303 6.97 -23.55 17.32
CA LEU A 303 8.09 -24.47 17.56
C LEU A 303 8.13 -25.54 16.47
N ASP A 304 8.42 -25.10 15.26
CA ASP A 304 8.33 -25.92 14.04
C ASP A 304 9.18 -27.19 14.10
N GLU A 305 10.39 -27.11 14.64
CA GLU A 305 11.27 -28.27 14.76
C GLU A 305 10.75 -29.28 15.79
N GLY A 306 10.21 -28.80 16.92
CA GLY A 306 9.52 -29.64 17.89
C GLY A 306 8.26 -30.28 17.30
N SER A 307 7.44 -29.51 16.58
CA SER A 307 6.23 -30.00 15.90
C SER A 307 6.58 -31.08 14.86
N ARG A 308 7.63 -30.86 14.07
CA ARG A 308 8.16 -31.82 13.08
C ARG A 308 8.61 -33.11 13.75
N LEU A 309 9.44 -33.02 14.79
CA LEU A 309 9.91 -34.17 15.56
C LEU A 309 8.74 -34.98 16.16
N ALA A 310 7.70 -34.30 16.68
CA ALA A 310 6.50 -34.94 17.22
C ALA A 310 5.68 -35.69 16.16
N ARG A 311 5.45 -35.10 14.98
CA ARG A 311 4.74 -35.78 13.87
C ARG A 311 5.53 -36.98 13.35
N GLU A 312 6.85 -36.88 13.33
CA GLU A 312 7.71 -37.99 12.89
C GLU A 312 7.68 -39.16 13.89
N MET A 313 7.70 -38.86 15.19
CA MET A 313 7.47 -39.86 16.24
C MET A 313 6.08 -40.50 16.15
N GLU A 314 5.03 -39.69 15.94
CA GLU A 314 3.65 -40.16 15.78
C GLU A 314 3.54 -41.15 14.62
N ARG A 315 4.10 -40.79 13.45
CA ARG A 315 4.07 -41.62 12.25
C ARG A 315 4.75 -42.96 12.47
N LEU A 316 5.92 -42.99 13.10
CA LEU A 316 6.63 -44.24 13.39
C LEU A 316 5.85 -45.13 14.35
N LEU A 317 5.22 -44.54 15.38
CA LEU A 317 4.42 -45.28 16.35
C LEU A 317 3.11 -45.85 15.76
N GLN A 318 2.59 -45.27 14.67
CA GLN A 318 1.37 -45.74 13.98
C GLN A 318 1.58 -46.91 13.00
N ILE A 319 2.82 -47.22 12.60
CA ILE A 319 3.11 -48.31 11.64
C ILE A 319 2.81 -49.67 12.31
N GLY A 320 1.61 -50.20 12.14
CA GLY A 320 1.07 -51.38 12.85
C GLY A 320 1.84 -52.72 12.71
N GLU A 321 2.97 -52.75 12.02
CA GLU A 321 3.86 -53.92 11.87
C GLU A 321 5.06 -53.83 12.85
N PRO A 322 5.76 -54.94 13.15
CA PRO A 322 6.97 -54.86 13.96
C PRO A 322 8.03 -54.01 13.25
N LEU A 323 8.31 -52.83 13.81
CA LEU A 323 9.31 -51.90 13.31
C LEU A 323 10.68 -52.56 13.21
N SER A 324 11.40 -52.29 12.13
CA SER A 324 12.77 -52.76 11.93
C SER A 324 13.71 -52.16 12.98
N GLN A 325 14.83 -52.83 13.26
CA GLN A 325 15.83 -52.37 14.24
C GLN A 325 16.27 -50.91 13.98
N ALA A 326 16.47 -50.54 12.71
CA ALA A 326 16.82 -49.17 12.31
C ALA A 326 15.72 -48.15 12.62
N GLN A 327 14.45 -48.52 12.48
CA GLN A 327 13.32 -47.63 12.82
C GLN A 327 13.16 -47.45 14.33
N ARG A 328 13.46 -48.49 15.12
CA ARG A 328 13.45 -48.39 16.60
C ARG A 328 14.56 -47.46 17.10
N GLU A 329 15.75 -47.56 16.52
CA GLU A 329 16.88 -46.66 16.81
C GLU A 329 16.59 -45.22 16.38
N HIS A 330 15.95 -45.01 15.23
CA HIS A 330 15.51 -43.68 14.76
C HIS A 330 14.49 -43.04 15.71
N LEU A 331 13.49 -43.80 16.18
CA LEU A 331 12.51 -43.28 17.15
C LEU A 331 13.19 -42.84 18.46
N ALA A 332 14.15 -43.60 18.96
CA ALA A 332 14.93 -43.23 20.15
C ALA A 332 15.74 -41.93 19.94
N ALA A 333 16.30 -41.74 18.74
CA ALA A 333 17.02 -40.51 18.38
C ALA A 333 16.08 -39.29 18.33
N LEU A 334 14.87 -39.44 17.79
CA LEU A 334 13.85 -38.37 17.71
C LEU A 334 13.39 -37.93 19.11
N VAL A 335 13.16 -38.88 20.03
CA VAL A 335 12.80 -38.58 21.44
C VAL A 335 13.92 -37.80 22.13
N ALA A 336 15.18 -38.20 21.93
CA ALA A 336 16.34 -37.50 22.50
C ALA A 336 16.57 -36.10 21.90
N ALA A 337 16.23 -35.89 20.61
CA ALA A 337 16.26 -34.58 19.97
C ALA A 337 15.16 -33.65 20.53
N MET A 338 13.94 -34.16 20.67
CA MET A 338 12.81 -33.43 21.25
C MET A 338 13.09 -32.95 22.68
N ARG A 339 13.75 -33.77 23.50
CA ARG A 339 14.09 -33.39 24.87
C ARG A 339 15.09 -32.23 24.93
N ARG A 340 16.11 -32.25 24.06
CA ARG A 340 17.08 -31.17 23.92
C ARG A 340 16.42 -29.88 23.44
N GLU A 341 15.49 -29.98 22.48
CA GLU A 341 14.71 -28.86 21.95
C GLU A 341 13.91 -28.16 23.07
N LEU A 342 13.21 -28.93 23.92
CA LEU A 342 12.44 -28.40 25.06
C LEU A 342 13.32 -27.81 26.18
N GLU A 343 14.56 -28.27 26.34
CA GLU A 343 15.51 -27.76 27.34
C GLU A 343 16.17 -26.44 26.88
N GLN A 344 16.51 -26.30 25.59
CA GLN A 344 17.11 -25.09 25.02
C GLN A 344 16.15 -23.88 25.01
N MET A 345 14.84 -24.14 25.00
CA MET A 345 13.81 -23.09 24.95
C MET A 345 13.69 -22.22 26.20
N THR A 346 14.17 -22.66 27.36
CA THR A 346 14.21 -21.80 28.55
C THR A 346 15.29 -20.71 28.51
N GLY A 347 16.11 -20.67 27.45
CA GLY A 347 17.16 -19.67 27.26
C GLY A 347 16.83 -18.48 26.35
N LYS A 348 15.78 -18.54 25.51
CA LYS A 348 15.43 -17.43 24.60
C LYS A 348 14.64 -16.35 25.34
N LYS A 349 15.36 -15.39 25.93
CA LYS A 349 14.79 -14.10 26.32
C LYS A 349 14.23 -13.40 25.07
N SER A 350 13.04 -12.83 25.20
CA SER A 350 12.54 -11.77 24.32
C SER A 350 13.61 -10.69 24.17
N PHE A 351 14.12 -10.51 22.96
CA PHE A 351 15.19 -9.56 22.67
C PHE A 351 14.61 -8.15 22.52
N GLU A 352 14.65 -7.39 23.62
CA GLU A 352 14.62 -5.93 23.56
C GLU A 352 15.85 -5.46 22.76
N ARG A 353 15.66 -4.49 21.85
CA ARG A 353 16.74 -3.82 21.11
C ARG A 353 17.79 -3.29 22.09
N LEU A 354 18.93 -3.97 22.18
CA LEU A 354 20.14 -3.45 22.81
C LEU A 354 20.98 -2.73 21.75
N SER A 355 20.48 -1.59 21.26
CA SER A 355 21.26 -0.66 20.43
C SER A 355 20.89 0.76 20.84
N THR A 356 21.90 1.57 21.15
CA THR A 356 21.80 2.97 21.57
C THR A 356 21.79 3.95 20.39
N ASP A 357 21.60 3.47 19.16
CA ASP A 357 21.55 4.26 17.93
C ASP A 357 20.23 3.94 17.19
N ASP A 358 19.37 4.95 17.00
CA ASP A 358 18.02 4.84 16.40
C ASP A 358 18.03 4.80 14.85
N ARG A 359 19.21 4.83 14.23
CA ARG A 359 19.35 4.84 12.76
C ARG A 359 19.16 3.44 12.16
N PRO A 360 18.50 3.33 10.98
CA PRO A 360 18.34 2.05 10.32
C PRO A 360 19.68 1.45 9.94
N LEU A 361 19.86 0.16 10.22
CA LEU A 361 21.10 -0.57 10.01
C LEU A 361 21.10 -1.24 8.63
N LEU A 362 22.05 -0.87 7.78
CA LEU A 362 22.23 -1.41 6.44
C LEU A 362 23.48 -2.31 6.40
N SER A 363 23.30 -3.55 5.98
CA SER A 363 24.42 -4.46 5.70
C SER A 363 24.84 -4.34 4.24
N ILE A 364 26.10 -3.97 3.99
CA ILE A 364 26.66 -3.85 2.63
C ILE A 364 27.60 -5.02 2.40
N VAL A 365 27.18 -6.01 1.62
CA VAL A 365 27.97 -7.19 1.30
C VAL A 365 28.55 -7.02 -0.10
N SER A 366 29.84 -6.67 -0.15
CA SER A 366 30.55 -6.52 -1.42
C SER A 366 31.99 -6.99 -1.33
N LYS A 367 32.46 -7.60 -2.43
CA LYS A 367 33.86 -8.00 -2.62
C LYS A 367 34.73 -6.80 -3.00
N ASP A 368 34.13 -5.69 -3.43
CA ASP A 368 34.79 -4.42 -3.72
C ASP A 368 34.80 -3.55 -2.45
N SER A 369 35.95 -3.52 -1.78
CA SER A 369 36.12 -2.76 -0.54
C SER A 369 36.04 -1.24 -0.75
N SER A 370 36.36 -0.73 -1.96
CA SER A 370 36.25 0.70 -2.26
C SER A 370 34.78 1.09 -2.37
N LEU A 371 34.02 0.37 -3.19
CA LEU A 371 32.58 0.59 -3.37
C LEU A 371 31.82 0.40 -2.05
N ALA A 372 32.15 -0.62 -1.27
CA ALA A 372 31.52 -0.87 0.02
C ALA A 372 31.74 0.30 1.01
N GLN A 373 32.95 0.87 1.03
CA GLN A 373 33.28 2.00 1.90
C GLN A 373 32.58 3.29 1.43
N GLU A 374 32.52 3.53 0.12
CA GLU A 374 31.77 4.64 -0.47
C GLU A 374 30.27 4.55 -0.13
N LEU A 375 29.67 3.37 -0.28
CA LEU A 375 28.28 3.12 0.07
C LEU A 375 28.01 3.24 1.57
N ALA A 376 28.93 2.81 2.43
CA ALA A 376 28.80 2.99 3.88
C ALA A 376 28.82 4.48 4.27
N SER A 377 29.69 5.27 3.62
CA SER A 377 29.73 6.72 3.80
C SER A 377 28.45 7.40 3.29
N GLU A 378 27.96 7.00 2.12
CA GLU A 378 26.71 7.53 1.55
C GLU A 378 25.50 7.15 2.44
N ALA A 379 25.44 5.93 2.97
CA ALA A 379 24.39 5.50 3.89
C ALA A 379 24.30 6.43 5.13
N ALA A 380 25.45 6.86 5.67
CA ALA A 380 25.49 7.83 6.76
C ALA A 380 24.89 9.20 6.38
N ALA A 381 25.12 9.66 5.14
CA ALA A 381 24.52 10.88 4.59
C ALA A 381 22.98 10.77 4.41
N TRP A 382 22.47 9.55 4.28
CA TRP A 382 21.04 9.20 4.25
C TRP A 382 20.45 8.89 5.64
N GLY A 383 21.23 9.04 6.71
CA GLY A 383 20.76 8.80 8.08
C GLY A 383 20.66 7.32 8.45
N MET A 384 21.28 6.44 7.68
CA MET A 384 21.42 5.01 7.96
C MET A 384 22.80 4.72 8.57
N HIS A 385 22.93 3.61 9.29
CA HIS A 385 24.21 3.07 9.69
C HIS A 385 24.60 1.98 8.69
N GLY A 386 25.53 2.27 7.78
CA GLY A 386 26.04 1.28 6.83
C GLY A 386 27.26 0.54 7.39
N GLU A 387 27.22 -0.79 7.43
CA GLU A 387 28.37 -1.61 7.80
C GLU A 387 28.77 -2.52 6.62
N ALA A 388 30.02 -2.38 6.16
CA ALA A 388 30.57 -3.17 5.08
C ALA A 388 31.04 -4.54 5.59
N VAL A 389 30.58 -5.60 4.93
CA VAL A 389 30.97 -6.98 5.21
C VAL A 389 31.59 -7.60 3.97
N THR A 390 32.78 -8.17 4.13
CA THR A 390 33.64 -8.58 3.02
C THR A 390 33.35 -9.99 2.49
N ASP A 391 32.61 -10.82 3.24
CA ASP A 391 32.23 -12.18 2.81
C ASP A 391 30.82 -12.56 3.29
N LEU A 392 30.14 -13.40 2.51
CA LEU A 392 28.77 -13.88 2.76
C LEU A 392 28.67 -14.71 4.04
N THR A 393 29.72 -15.45 4.38
CA THR A 393 29.76 -16.26 5.60
C THR A 393 29.78 -15.37 6.83
N ALA A 394 30.66 -14.36 6.83
CA ALA A 394 30.71 -13.36 7.88
C ALA A 394 29.41 -12.55 7.96
N ALA A 395 28.79 -12.27 6.81
CA ALA A 395 27.51 -11.55 6.77
C ALA A 395 26.36 -12.36 7.39
N ARG A 396 26.34 -13.69 7.21
CA ARG A 396 25.34 -14.55 7.90
C ARG A 396 25.44 -14.46 9.42
N ASP A 397 26.64 -14.58 9.97
CA ASP A 397 26.88 -14.49 11.42
C ASP A 397 26.59 -13.09 11.95
N TRP A 398 26.93 -12.06 11.16
CA TRP A 398 26.68 -10.67 11.50
C TRP A 398 25.18 -10.35 11.55
N ILE A 399 24.39 -10.79 10.57
CA ILE A 399 22.94 -10.60 10.54
C ILE A 399 22.25 -11.27 11.73
N LEU A 400 22.74 -12.42 12.17
CA LEU A 400 22.23 -13.12 13.36
C LEU A 400 22.50 -12.38 14.67
N SER A 401 23.50 -11.50 14.71
CA SER A 401 23.88 -10.76 15.92
C SER A 401 23.40 -9.31 15.95
N LYS A 402 23.28 -8.66 14.79
CA LYS A 402 23.07 -7.21 14.66
C LYS A 402 21.71 -6.81 14.09
N HIS A 403 21.00 -7.73 13.43
CA HIS A 403 19.65 -7.51 12.86
C HIS A 403 19.51 -6.24 11.99
N PRO A 404 20.04 -6.23 10.75
CA PRO A 404 19.89 -5.09 9.86
C PRO A 404 18.45 -4.91 9.38
N ASP A 405 18.09 -3.65 9.10
CA ASP A 405 16.82 -3.25 8.49
C ASP A 405 16.80 -3.43 6.97
N ALA A 406 17.98 -3.51 6.32
CA ALA A 406 18.12 -3.82 4.90
C ALA A 406 19.48 -4.44 4.58
N VAL A 407 19.56 -5.15 3.45
CA VAL A 407 20.81 -5.76 2.95
C VAL A 407 21.04 -5.37 1.50
N LEU A 408 22.28 -4.95 1.20
CA LEU A 408 22.78 -4.76 -0.16
C LEU A 408 23.74 -5.90 -0.50
N LEU A 409 23.45 -6.61 -1.57
CA LEU A 409 24.20 -7.77 -2.04
C LEU A 409 24.88 -7.47 -3.37
N ASP A 410 26.19 -7.35 -3.37
CA ASP A 410 26.97 -7.26 -4.59
C ASP A 410 27.32 -8.66 -5.10
N LEU A 411 26.57 -9.10 -6.12
CA LEU A 411 26.73 -10.42 -6.71
C LEU A 411 27.80 -10.41 -7.79
N SER A 412 28.60 -11.48 -7.79
CA SER A 412 29.58 -11.73 -8.85
C SER A 412 28.91 -11.93 -10.22
N SER A 413 29.68 -11.82 -11.30
CA SER A 413 29.19 -11.96 -12.68
C SER A 413 28.61 -13.35 -13.01
N ALA A 414 28.83 -14.36 -12.17
CA ALA A 414 28.15 -15.65 -12.20
C ALA A 414 27.73 -16.03 -10.77
N PRO A 415 26.54 -15.58 -10.31
CA PRO A 415 26.15 -15.76 -8.92
C PRO A 415 26.00 -17.24 -8.58
N SER A 416 26.63 -17.66 -7.48
CA SER A 416 26.55 -19.06 -7.03
C SER A 416 25.16 -19.40 -6.47
N GLU A 417 24.79 -20.69 -6.44
CA GLU A 417 23.56 -21.13 -5.75
C GLU A 417 23.57 -20.76 -4.25
N ASN A 418 24.75 -20.60 -3.64
CA ASN A 418 24.87 -20.13 -2.25
C ASN A 418 24.54 -18.65 -2.09
N GLU A 419 25.00 -17.79 -3.01
CA GLU A 419 24.68 -16.35 -3.05
C GLU A 419 23.17 -16.12 -3.25
N LEU A 420 22.57 -16.92 -4.13
CA LEU A 420 21.14 -16.85 -4.44
C LEU A 420 20.26 -17.52 -3.38
N GLY A 421 20.72 -18.62 -2.78
CA GLY A 421 20.04 -19.25 -1.64
C GLY A 421 19.93 -18.31 -0.44
N TRP A 422 20.87 -17.39 -0.28
CA TRP A 422 20.85 -16.43 0.82
C TRP A 422 19.75 -15.37 0.68
N LEU A 423 19.42 -14.94 -0.54
CA LEU A 423 18.24 -14.09 -0.80
C LEU A 423 16.94 -14.74 -0.27
N ARG A 424 16.82 -16.06 -0.47
CA ARG A 424 15.69 -16.84 0.04
C ARG A 424 15.70 -16.90 1.57
N GLU A 425 16.86 -17.04 2.19
CA GLU A 425 17.00 -17.01 3.66
C GLU A 425 16.61 -15.64 4.24
N LEU A 426 16.98 -14.53 3.57
CA LEU A 426 16.64 -13.18 4.03
C LEU A 426 15.14 -12.88 3.92
N SER A 427 14.51 -13.35 2.84
CA SER A 427 13.07 -13.18 2.63
C SER A 427 12.20 -14.10 3.49
N ALA A 428 12.71 -15.28 3.87
CA ALA A 428 11.99 -16.23 4.74
C ALA A 428 12.10 -15.94 6.25
N ARG A 429 12.87 -14.91 6.65
CA ARG A 429 12.95 -14.48 8.05
C ARG A 429 11.70 -13.73 8.48
N THR A 430 11.46 -13.74 9.79
CA THR A 430 10.36 -12.99 10.41
C THR A 430 10.93 -12.00 11.43
N PRO A 431 10.90 -10.68 11.15
CA PRO A 431 10.43 -10.03 9.92
C PRO A 431 11.39 -10.24 8.74
N SER A 432 10.87 -10.16 7.50
CA SER A 432 11.70 -10.35 6.29
C SER A 432 12.67 -9.19 6.14
N ILE A 433 13.91 -9.43 5.74
CA ILE A 433 14.89 -8.35 5.56
C ILE A 433 14.94 -7.98 4.07
N PRO A 434 14.60 -6.74 3.66
CA PRO A 434 14.63 -6.33 2.28
C PRO A 434 16.06 -6.40 1.72
N ALA A 435 16.24 -7.11 0.62
CA ALA A 435 17.54 -7.30 -0.02
C ALA A 435 17.59 -6.66 -1.41
N ILE A 436 18.59 -5.83 -1.68
CA ILE A 436 18.86 -5.23 -3.00
C ILE A 436 20.11 -5.87 -3.59
N VAL A 437 20.07 -6.21 -4.88
CA VAL A 437 21.17 -6.84 -5.58
C VAL A 437 21.86 -5.86 -6.52
N LEU A 438 23.19 -5.80 -6.45
CA LEU A 438 24.06 -5.19 -7.46
C LEU A 438 24.70 -6.28 -8.33
N THR A 439 24.83 -6.04 -9.62
CA THR A 439 25.58 -6.95 -10.51
C THR A 439 26.14 -6.22 -11.75
N GLU A 440 27.15 -6.81 -12.39
CA GLU A 440 27.73 -6.33 -13.65
C GLU A 440 26.90 -6.72 -14.89
N ARG A 441 26.05 -7.75 -14.79
CA ARG A 441 25.28 -8.26 -15.93
C ARG A 441 23.89 -7.62 -16.03
N ASP A 442 23.54 -7.14 -17.23
CA ASP A 442 22.15 -6.83 -17.56
C ASP A 442 21.43 -8.05 -18.13
N SER A 443 21.01 -8.95 -17.24
CA SER A 443 20.31 -10.18 -17.64
C SER A 443 18.90 -10.18 -17.06
N LEU A 444 17.91 -10.19 -17.95
CA LEU A 444 16.51 -10.36 -17.56
C LEU A 444 16.30 -11.67 -16.77
N LEU A 445 17.03 -12.74 -17.11
CA LEU A 445 16.96 -14.03 -16.42
C LEU A 445 17.49 -13.94 -14.98
N ASP A 446 18.58 -13.19 -14.76
CA ASP A 446 19.14 -12.99 -13.42
C ASP A 446 18.25 -12.07 -12.58
N ARG A 447 17.68 -11.03 -13.19
CA ARG A 447 16.66 -10.15 -12.57
C ARG A 447 15.44 -10.96 -12.11
N VAL A 448 14.93 -11.85 -12.96
CA VAL A 448 13.82 -12.76 -12.64
C VAL A 448 14.23 -13.75 -11.54
N LYS A 449 15.46 -14.28 -11.57
CA LYS A 449 15.95 -15.21 -10.52
C LYS A 449 16.03 -14.51 -9.17
N VAL A 450 16.58 -13.30 -9.10
CA VAL A 450 16.65 -12.48 -7.88
C VAL A 450 15.25 -12.15 -7.35
N ALA A 451 14.32 -11.75 -8.22
CA ALA A 451 12.94 -11.45 -7.83
C ALA A 451 12.20 -12.68 -7.26
N ARG A 452 12.36 -13.85 -7.89
CA ARG A 452 11.79 -15.13 -7.40
C ARG A 452 12.32 -15.54 -6.03
N LEU A 453 13.51 -15.10 -5.66
CA LEU A 453 14.17 -15.44 -4.40
C LEU A 453 13.91 -14.40 -3.30
N GLY A 454 13.03 -13.42 -3.55
CA GLY A 454 12.65 -12.40 -2.56
C GLY A 454 13.51 -11.13 -2.57
N GLY A 455 14.39 -10.96 -3.57
CA GLY A 455 15.09 -9.70 -3.78
C GLY A 455 14.11 -8.56 -4.11
N ARG A 456 14.29 -7.41 -3.45
CA ARG A 456 13.40 -6.23 -3.53
C ARG A 456 13.92 -5.14 -4.47
N GLY A 457 15.14 -5.28 -4.97
CA GLY A 457 15.75 -4.37 -5.93
C GLY A 457 16.87 -5.04 -6.70
N PHE A 458 17.08 -4.60 -7.93
CA PHE A 458 18.16 -5.07 -8.80
C PHE A 458 18.74 -3.88 -9.56
N LEU A 459 20.02 -3.62 -9.36
CA LEU A 459 20.75 -2.51 -9.96
C LEU A 459 21.95 -3.04 -10.75
N GLN A 460 22.16 -2.49 -11.94
CA GLN A 460 23.24 -2.89 -12.82
C GLN A 460 24.40 -1.90 -12.74
N LYS A 461 25.61 -2.37 -12.49
CA LYS A 461 26.82 -1.56 -12.50
C LYS A 461 27.15 -1.06 -13.93
N PRO A 462 27.67 0.16 -14.10
CA PRO A 462 28.02 1.12 -13.04
C PRO A 462 26.79 1.83 -12.46
N VAL A 463 26.72 1.91 -11.13
CA VAL A 463 25.67 2.63 -10.39
C VAL A 463 26.32 3.66 -9.46
N SER A 464 25.69 4.81 -9.28
CA SER A 464 26.16 5.78 -8.28
C SER A 464 25.73 5.36 -6.87
N PRO A 465 26.51 5.65 -5.82
CA PRO A 465 26.13 5.38 -4.44
C PRO A 465 24.75 5.95 -4.07
N THR A 466 24.41 7.14 -4.57
CA THR A 466 23.11 7.79 -4.37
C THR A 466 21.96 6.99 -4.98
N GLN A 467 22.11 6.46 -6.21
CA GLN A 467 21.08 5.60 -6.84
C GLN A 467 20.85 4.31 -6.03
N VAL A 468 21.93 3.76 -5.46
CA VAL A 468 21.83 2.59 -4.58
C VAL A 468 21.05 2.95 -3.30
N MET A 469 21.35 4.09 -2.67
CA MET A 469 20.61 4.52 -1.48
C MET A 469 19.15 4.86 -1.75
N GLU A 470 18.82 5.47 -2.89
CA GLU A 470 17.43 5.69 -3.33
C GLU A 470 16.65 4.38 -3.41
N ALA A 471 17.24 3.36 -4.04
CA ALA A 471 16.64 2.05 -4.14
C ALA A 471 16.45 1.40 -2.76
N ILE A 472 17.44 1.52 -1.87
CA ILE A 472 17.38 1.01 -0.48
C ILE A 472 16.27 1.72 0.30
N ALA A 473 16.23 3.05 0.27
CA ALA A 473 15.20 3.84 0.92
C ALA A 473 13.80 3.45 0.42
N GLN A 474 13.62 3.30 -0.89
CA GLN A 474 12.34 2.88 -1.48
C GLN A 474 11.95 1.45 -1.07
N ALA A 475 12.91 0.52 -1.02
CA ALA A 475 12.66 -0.85 -0.58
C ALA A 475 12.28 -0.91 0.92
N MET A 476 12.93 -0.09 1.75
CA MET A 476 12.63 0.03 3.17
C MET A 476 11.28 0.72 3.43
N GLU A 477 10.93 1.75 2.67
CA GLU A 477 9.68 2.49 2.83
C GLU A 477 8.45 1.67 2.40
N ARG A 478 8.57 0.85 1.35
CA ARG A 478 7.58 -0.17 0.98
C ARG A 478 7.43 -1.27 2.04
N HIS A 479 8.49 -1.54 2.80
CA HIS A 479 8.49 -2.53 3.87
C HIS A 479 8.01 -1.96 5.22
N ARG A 480 8.11 -0.64 5.40
CA ARG A 480 7.53 0.14 6.51
C ARG A 480 6.05 0.41 6.29
N THR A 481 5.25 -0.56 5.82
CA THR A 481 3.80 -0.46 5.98
C THR A 481 3.52 -0.21 7.47
N ALA A 482 3.23 1.06 7.78
CA ALA A 482 2.90 1.52 9.12
C ALA A 482 1.64 0.76 9.52
N GLU A 483 1.81 -0.27 10.36
CA GLU A 483 0.77 -1.04 11.07
C GLU A 483 -0.65 -0.84 10.51
N ALA A 484 -0.91 -1.40 9.32
CA ALA A 484 -2.17 -1.18 8.62
C ALA A 484 -3.33 -1.60 9.53
N ARG A 485 -4.33 -0.73 9.70
CA ARG A 485 -5.45 -0.97 10.61
C ARG A 485 -6.61 -1.57 9.84
N VAL A 486 -7.01 -2.78 10.20
CA VAL A 486 -8.17 -3.44 9.58
C VAL A 486 -9.27 -3.59 10.63
N MET A 487 -10.47 -3.14 10.29
CA MET A 487 -11.65 -3.35 11.12
C MET A 487 -12.49 -4.48 10.52
N ILE A 488 -12.92 -5.42 11.36
CA ILE A 488 -13.72 -6.58 10.95
C ILE A 488 -15.02 -6.58 11.73
N VAL A 489 -16.15 -6.69 11.03
CA VAL A 489 -17.49 -6.73 11.60
C VAL A 489 -18.16 -8.02 11.15
N ASP A 490 -18.42 -8.92 12.09
CA ASP A 490 -19.03 -10.23 11.88
C ASP A 490 -19.68 -10.65 13.19
N ASP A 491 -20.92 -11.15 13.17
CA ASP A 491 -21.63 -11.56 14.38
C ASP A 491 -21.19 -12.94 14.90
N ASP A 492 -20.41 -13.69 14.11
CA ASP A 492 -19.82 -14.96 14.51
C ASP A 492 -18.43 -14.75 15.19
N PRO A 493 -18.33 -14.98 16.51
CA PRO A 493 -17.07 -14.83 17.23
C PRO A 493 -15.98 -15.82 16.76
N GLN A 494 -16.36 -16.96 16.17
CA GLN A 494 -15.39 -17.92 15.62
C GLN A 494 -14.74 -17.38 14.34
N VAL A 495 -15.51 -16.70 13.50
CA VAL A 495 -14.99 -16.04 12.29
C VAL A 495 -14.04 -14.92 12.70
N LEU A 496 -14.41 -14.08 13.67
CA LEU A 496 -13.54 -13.03 14.20
C LEU A 496 -12.23 -13.57 14.78
N ALA A 497 -12.28 -14.66 15.56
CA ALA A 497 -11.09 -15.30 16.12
C ALA A 497 -10.18 -15.91 15.04
N THR A 498 -10.78 -16.52 14.01
CA THR A 498 -10.07 -17.09 12.87
C THR A 498 -9.36 -16.00 12.08
N LEU A 499 -10.07 -14.92 11.75
CA LEU A 499 -9.52 -13.77 11.03
C LEU A 499 -8.41 -13.08 11.82
N ARG A 500 -8.55 -12.99 13.14
CA ARG A 500 -7.50 -12.49 14.03
C ARG A 500 -6.22 -13.32 13.91
N THR A 501 -6.34 -14.63 14.02
CA THR A 501 -5.22 -15.56 13.91
C THR A 501 -4.56 -15.53 12.52
N LEU A 502 -5.35 -15.32 11.46
CA LEU A 502 -4.85 -15.25 10.09
C LEU A 502 -4.10 -13.95 9.76
N LEU A 503 -4.56 -12.80 10.27
CA LEU A 503 -4.10 -11.49 9.83
C LEU A 503 -3.09 -10.81 10.79
N GLU A 504 -3.15 -11.05 12.11
CA GLU A 504 -2.19 -10.45 13.06
C GLU A 504 -0.71 -10.79 12.77
N PRO A 505 -0.35 -12.02 12.32
CA PRO A 505 1.05 -12.35 11.98
C PRO A 505 1.66 -11.49 10.87
N TRP A 506 0.82 -10.84 10.05
CA TRP A 506 1.24 -10.00 8.93
C TRP A 506 1.51 -8.54 9.33
N GLY A 507 1.51 -8.23 10.64
CA GLY A 507 1.71 -6.87 11.15
C GLY A 507 0.50 -5.96 10.96
N ILE A 508 -0.68 -6.53 10.71
CA ILE A 508 -1.95 -5.82 10.58
C ILE A 508 -2.56 -5.63 11.97
N LYS A 509 -2.89 -4.39 12.33
CA LYS A 509 -3.61 -4.06 13.57
C LYS A 509 -5.10 -4.31 13.39
N LEU A 510 -5.66 -5.27 14.13
CA LEU A 510 -7.05 -5.67 13.99
C LEU A 510 -7.96 -5.10 15.08
N SER A 511 -9.09 -4.53 14.64
CA SER A 511 -10.22 -4.17 15.49
C SER A 511 -11.43 -5.02 15.08
N THR A 512 -11.91 -5.86 15.99
CA THR A 512 -13.00 -6.81 15.72
C THR A 512 -14.28 -6.35 16.41
N LEU A 513 -15.42 -6.41 15.72
CA LEU A 513 -16.71 -5.96 16.23
C LEU A 513 -17.80 -7.01 15.98
N GLU A 514 -18.33 -7.57 17.08
CA GLU A 514 -19.43 -8.55 17.04
C GLU A 514 -20.82 -7.89 16.86
N ASN A 515 -21.02 -6.72 17.46
CA ASN A 515 -22.32 -6.07 17.50
C ASN A 515 -22.39 -4.90 16.51
N PRO A 516 -23.17 -4.99 15.41
CA PRO A 516 -23.24 -3.96 14.38
C PRO A 516 -23.83 -2.63 14.88
N LEU A 517 -24.60 -2.60 15.98
CA LEU A 517 -25.12 -1.34 16.54
C LEU A 517 -24.04 -0.40 17.08
N ARG A 518 -22.84 -0.93 17.36
CA ARG A 518 -21.69 -0.13 17.79
C ARG A 518 -20.77 0.27 16.65
N PHE A 519 -21.14 -0.05 15.40
CA PHE A 519 -20.33 0.11 14.21
C PHE A 519 -19.76 1.52 14.07
N TRP A 520 -20.60 2.56 14.11
CA TRP A 520 -20.15 3.93 13.86
C TRP A 520 -19.10 4.40 14.88
N ASN A 521 -19.35 4.17 16.16
CA ASN A 521 -18.41 4.52 17.23
C ASN A 521 -17.09 3.77 17.10
N ALA A 522 -17.14 2.49 16.73
CA ALA A 522 -15.95 1.67 16.52
C ALA A 522 -15.17 2.07 15.26
N LEU A 523 -15.86 2.47 14.19
CA LEU A 523 -15.27 2.98 12.95
C LEU A 523 -14.48 4.28 13.21
N GLU A 524 -15.11 5.23 13.90
CA GLU A 524 -14.47 6.51 14.26
C GLU A 524 -13.28 6.32 15.20
N ALA A 525 -13.39 5.41 16.18
CA ALA A 525 -12.32 5.14 17.14
C ALA A 525 -11.13 4.39 16.52
N THR A 526 -11.41 3.44 15.62
CA THR A 526 -10.37 2.61 14.99
C THR A 526 -9.67 3.35 13.86
N SER A 527 -10.42 4.18 13.13
CA SER A 527 -10.02 4.81 11.87
C SER A 527 -9.29 3.83 10.94
N PRO A 528 -9.96 2.76 10.48
CA PRO A 528 -9.30 1.69 9.75
C PRO A 528 -8.86 2.11 8.35
N ASP A 529 -7.85 1.42 7.83
CA ASP A 529 -7.38 1.52 6.45
C ASP A 529 -8.19 0.64 5.49
N LEU A 530 -8.83 -0.41 6.02
CA LEU A 530 -9.75 -1.30 5.30
C LEU A 530 -10.81 -1.83 6.27
N LEU A 531 -12.04 -1.96 5.78
CA LEU A 531 -13.18 -2.50 6.50
C LEU A 531 -13.59 -3.85 5.92
N VAL A 532 -13.74 -4.86 6.78
CA VAL A 532 -14.29 -6.17 6.43
C VAL A 532 -15.68 -6.32 7.06
N LEU A 533 -16.70 -6.62 6.26
CA LEU A 533 -18.09 -6.72 6.71
C LEU A 533 -18.69 -8.09 6.37
N ASP A 534 -19.31 -8.76 7.32
CA ASP A 534 -20.24 -9.84 7.00
C ASP A 534 -21.48 -9.26 6.28
N VAL A 535 -21.91 -9.91 5.21
CA VAL A 535 -23.13 -9.53 4.49
C VAL A 535 -24.35 -9.71 5.39
N GLN A 536 -24.42 -10.80 6.15
CA GLN A 536 -25.59 -11.16 6.95
C GLN A 536 -25.27 -11.06 8.43
N MET A 537 -25.85 -10.07 9.11
CA MET A 537 -25.72 -9.89 10.55
C MET A 537 -27.09 -9.56 11.16
N PRO A 538 -27.33 -9.86 12.44
CA PRO A 538 -28.55 -9.51 13.14
C PRO A 538 -28.74 -7.99 13.20
N GLN A 539 -30.00 -7.54 13.15
CA GLN A 539 -30.44 -6.15 13.33
C GLN A 539 -30.08 -5.21 12.17
N ILE A 540 -28.82 -5.17 11.73
CA ILE A 540 -28.34 -4.35 10.61
C ILE A 540 -27.40 -5.22 9.77
N GLY A 541 -27.71 -5.36 8.47
CA GLY A 541 -26.88 -6.13 7.55
C GLY A 541 -25.63 -5.36 7.10
N GLY A 542 -24.60 -6.06 6.64
CA GLY A 542 -23.37 -5.40 6.17
C GLY A 542 -23.59 -4.51 4.94
N ILE A 543 -24.54 -4.86 4.07
CA ILE A 543 -24.92 -4.05 2.90
C ILE A 543 -25.43 -2.68 3.35
N GLU A 544 -26.27 -2.63 4.38
CA GLU A 544 -26.81 -1.38 4.94
C GLU A 544 -25.70 -0.55 5.60
N LEU A 545 -24.78 -1.20 6.33
CA LEU A 545 -23.61 -0.51 6.90
C LEU A 545 -22.72 0.10 5.81
N CYS A 546 -22.48 -0.62 4.71
CA CYS A 546 -21.70 -0.11 3.59
C CYS A 546 -22.36 1.11 2.93
N GLN A 547 -23.68 1.10 2.74
CA GLN A 547 -24.42 2.27 2.23
C GLN A 547 -24.21 3.50 3.13
N VAL A 548 -24.26 3.31 4.45
CA VAL A 548 -24.02 4.40 5.41
C VAL A 548 -22.59 4.92 5.31
N VAL A 549 -21.59 4.03 5.23
CA VAL A 549 -20.17 4.41 5.04
C VAL A 549 -19.96 5.19 3.75
N ARG A 550 -20.61 4.78 2.65
CA ARG A 550 -20.48 5.43 1.35
C ARG A 550 -21.13 6.80 1.27
N ASN A 551 -22.20 7.02 2.02
CA ASN A 551 -22.90 8.31 2.08
C ASN A 551 -22.21 9.33 3.00
N ASP A 552 -21.20 8.92 3.79
CA ASP A 552 -20.44 9.83 4.63
C ASP A 552 -19.21 10.38 3.87
N PRO A 553 -19.05 11.71 3.71
CA PRO A 553 -17.94 12.30 2.97
C PRO A 553 -16.55 11.95 3.50
N ARG A 554 -16.43 11.60 4.79
CA ARG A 554 -15.17 11.27 5.44
C ARG A 554 -14.75 9.82 5.19
N TRP A 555 -15.71 8.91 5.06
CA TRP A 555 -15.48 7.47 4.92
C TRP A 555 -15.83 6.90 3.55
N SER A 556 -16.36 7.72 2.63
CA SER A 556 -16.80 7.30 1.30
C SER A 556 -15.71 6.59 0.50
N ALA A 557 -14.43 6.92 0.71
CA ALA A 557 -13.27 6.31 0.07
C ALA A 557 -12.64 5.12 0.82
N LEU A 558 -13.17 4.72 1.99
CA LEU A 558 -12.65 3.60 2.77
C LEU A 558 -12.84 2.27 2.02
N PRO A 559 -11.79 1.46 1.77
CA PRO A 559 -11.96 0.16 1.15
C PRO A 559 -12.85 -0.78 1.97
N VAL A 560 -13.89 -1.37 1.35
CA VAL A 560 -14.83 -2.31 1.98
C VAL A 560 -14.76 -3.69 1.31
N LEU A 561 -14.41 -4.71 2.09
CA LEU A 561 -14.39 -6.12 1.72
C LEU A 561 -15.54 -6.86 2.38
N PHE A 562 -16.37 -7.56 1.61
CA PHE A 562 -17.46 -8.36 2.18
C PHE A 562 -17.06 -9.82 2.44
N LEU A 563 -17.56 -10.40 3.52
CA LEU A 563 -17.58 -11.83 3.77
C LEU A 563 -19.01 -12.34 3.52
N THR A 564 -19.18 -13.31 2.63
CA THR A 564 -20.51 -13.81 2.27
C THR A 564 -20.57 -15.33 2.34
N ALA A 565 -21.65 -15.89 2.89
CA ALA A 565 -21.96 -17.32 2.78
C ALA A 565 -22.69 -17.65 1.47
N HIS A 566 -23.19 -16.63 0.76
CA HIS A 566 -23.95 -16.77 -0.48
C HIS A 566 -23.05 -16.72 -1.70
N THR A 567 -23.38 -17.56 -2.68
CA THR A 567 -22.73 -17.59 -3.99
C THR A 567 -23.69 -17.24 -5.12
N ASP A 568 -24.93 -16.83 -4.82
CA ASP A 568 -25.90 -16.42 -5.83
C ASP A 568 -25.58 -15.03 -6.41
N ALA A 569 -25.79 -14.90 -7.73
CA ALA A 569 -25.45 -13.70 -8.47
C ALA A 569 -26.21 -12.45 -7.99
N GLU A 570 -27.44 -12.60 -7.50
CA GLU A 570 -28.29 -11.50 -7.03
C GLU A 570 -27.70 -10.84 -5.78
N THR A 571 -27.28 -11.63 -4.80
CA THR A 571 -26.60 -11.12 -3.60
C THR A 571 -25.27 -10.45 -3.96
N MET A 572 -24.50 -11.05 -4.87
CA MET A 572 -23.22 -10.47 -5.29
C MET A 572 -23.40 -9.15 -6.02
N HIS A 573 -24.42 -9.06 -6.88
CA HIS A 573 -24.78 -7.83 -7.57
C HIS A 573 -25.06 -6.70 -6.57
N ARG A 574 -25.93 -6.97 -5.59
CA ARG A 574 -26.30 -6.00 -4.55
C ARG A 574 -25.12 -5.51 -3.73
N VAL A 575 -24.20 -6.41 -3.36
CA VAL A 575 -22.97 -6.05 -2.62
C VAL A 575 -22.15 -5.02 -3.41
N PHE A 576 -21.99 -5.21 -4.72
CA PHE A 576 -21.24 -4.26 -5.54
C PHE A 576 -21.99 -2.96 -5.84
N GLU A 577 -23.32 -3.02 -6.03
CA GLU A 577 -24.17 -1.84 -6.23
C GLU A 577 -24.00 -0.83 -5.08
N VAL A 578 -24.01 -1.31 -3.83
CA VAL A 578 -23.85 -0.44 -2.65
C VAL A 578 -22.42 0.07 -2.41
N GLY A 579 -21.50 -0.22 -3.33
CA GLY A 579 -20.17 0.36 -3.29
C GLY A 579 -19.08 -0.53 -2.71
N ALA A 580 -19.30 -1.84 -2.56
CA ALA A 580 -18.24 -2.76 -2.13
C ALA A 580 -17.02 -2.68 -3.07
N ASP A 581 -15.83 -2.82 -2.49
CA ASP A 581 -14.61 -2.95 -3.27
C ASP A 581 -14.39 -4.39 -3.69
N ASP A 582 -14.68 -5.36 -2.83
CA ASP A 582 -14.42 -6.77 -3.11
C ASP A 582 -15.25 -7.68 -2.17
N TYR A 583 -15.22 -8.99 -2.40
CA TYR A 583 -15.83 -9.98 -1.51
C TYR A 583 -15.01 -11.27 -1.40
N VAL A 584 -15.22 -12.01 -0.31
CA VAL A 584 -14.70 -13.37 -0.08
C VAL A 584 -15.85 -14.27 0.35
N THR A 585 -15.94 -15.45 -0.28
CA THR A 585 -16.92 -16.48 0.08
C THR A 585 -16.47 -17.25 1.32
N LYS A 586 -17.42 -17.56 2.21
CA LYS A 586 -17.25 -18.50 3.33
C LYS A 586 -17.44 -19.94 2.77
N PRO A 587 -16.59 -20.93 3.13
CA PRO A 587 -15.52 -20.86 4.12
C PRO A 587 -14.27 -20.15 3.62
N ILE A 588 -13.66 -19.36 4.53
CA ILE A 588 -12.55 -18.46 4.21
C ILE A 588 -11.28 -19.26 3.90
N VAL A 589 -10.71 -19.05 2.72
CA VAL A 589 -9.37 -19.55 2.34
C VAL A 589 -8.32 -18.51 2.75
N GLY A 590 -7.56 -18.80 3.80
CA GLY A 590 -6.62 -17.85 4.42
C GLY A 590 -5.69 -17.12 3.44
N PRO A 591 -4.94 -17.84 2.59
CA PRO A 591 -4.06 -17.20 1.60
C PRO A 591 -4.79 -16.26 0.64
N GLU A 592 -5.98 -16.63 0.15
CA GLU A 592 -6.77 -15.77 -0.74
C GLU A 592 -7.19 -14.48 -0.03
N LEU A 593 -7.71 -14.60 1.19
CA LEU A 593 -8.12 -13.45 1.99
C LEU A 593 -6.95 -12.49 2.24
N ILE A 594 -5.79 -13.03 2.63
CA ILE A 594 -4.59 -12.26 2.91
C ILE A 594 -4.17 -11.50 1.66
N THR A 595 -4.05 -12.17 0.51
CA THR A 595 -3.65 -11.51 -0.74
C THR A 595 -4.66 -10.44 -1.15
N ARG A 596 -5.96 -10.68 -1.00
CA ARG A 596 -6.99 -9.65 -1.26
C ARG A 596 -6.81 -8.45 -0.33
N ILE A 597 -6.69 -8.65 0.97
CA ILE A 597 -6.52 -7.56 1.94
C ILE A 597 -5.23 -6.76 1.66
N LEU A 598 -4.10 -7.44 1.46
CA LEU A 598 -2.82 -6.79 1.18
C LEU A 598 -2.86 -5.98 -0.12
N ASN A 599 -3.42 -6.54 -1.20
CA ASN A 599 -3.58 -5.80 -2.46
C ASN A 599 -4.48 -4.56 -2.31
N ARG A 600 -5.52 -4.63 -1.47
CA ARG A 600 -6.39 -3.48 -1.20
C ARG A 600 -5.69 -2.41 -0.37
N LEU A 601 -4.97 -2.82 0.68
CA LEU A 601 -4.20 -1.92 1.53
C LEU A 601 -3.08 -1.24 0.75
N GLU A 602 -2.28 -2.01 -0.01
CA GLU A 602 -1.19 -1.47 -0.83
C GLU A 602 -1.71 -0.46 -1.85
N ARG A 603 -2.81 -0.77 -2.54
CA ARG A 603 -3.40 0.13 -3.53
C ARG A 603 -4.03 1.37 -2.88
N SER A 604 -4.73 1.23 -1.75
CA SER A 604 -5.30 2.37 -1.01
C SER A 604 -4.21 3.28 -0.47
N HIS A 605 -3.14 2.71 0.08
CA HIS A 605 -1.98 3.45 0.57
C HIS A 605 -1.25 4.15 -0.57
N LEU A 606 -1.08 3.50 -1.73
CA LEU A 606 -0.48 4.12 -2.90
C LEU A 606 -1.32 5.28 -3.44
N LEU A 607 -2.65 5.13 -3.50
CA LEU A 607 -3.55 6.20 -3.94
C LEU A 607 -3.58 7.37 -2.97
N ARG A 608 -3.62 7.10 -1.65
CA ARG A 608 -3.46 8.14 -0.62
C ARG A 608 -2.10 8.81 -0.76
N TYR A 609 -1.01 8.06 -0.82
CA TYR A 609 0.34 8.58 -1.01
C TYR A 609 0.41 9.50 -2.24
N LEU A 610 -0.14 9.12 -3.39
CA LEU A 610 -0.17 9.95 -4.60
C LEU A 610 -1.07 11.18 -4.46
N ALA A 611 -2.19 11.06 -3.75
CA ALA A 611 -3.13 12.15 -3.51
C ALA A 611 -2.64 13.13 -2.41
N GLU A 612 -1.69 12.71 -1.58
CA GLU A 612 -1.34 13.38 -0.33
C GLU A 612 0.14 13.77 -0.20
N THR A 613 1.03 13.22 -1.02
CA THR A 613 2.48 13.53 -0.99
C THR A 613 2.95 14.18 -2.28
N ASP A 614 4.00 14.99 -2.17
CA ASP A 614 4.70 15.56 -3.31
C ASP A 614 5.66 14.51 -3.91
N ALA A 615 5.44 14.15 -5.18
CA ALA A 615 6.14 13.06 -5.84
C ALA A 615 7.67 13.23 -5.93
N LEU A 616 8.16 14.47 -5.90
CA LEU A 616 9.59 14.77 -6.01
C LEU A 616 10.30 14.73 -4.66
N THR A 617 9.66 15.21 -3.60
CA THR A 617 10.32 15.47 -2.31
C THR A 617 9.92 14.51 -1.21
N GLY A 618 8.81 13.78 -1.39
CA GLY A 618 8.28 12.80 -0.44
C GLY A 618 7.69 13.42 0.84
N VAL A 619 7.58 14.75 0.93
CA VAL A 619 6.83 15.44 2.00
C VAL A 619 5.35 15.54 1.62
N ALA A 620 4.49 15.95 2.57
CA ALA A 620 3.07 16.14 2.27
C ALA A 620 2.88 17.19 1.15
N ASN A 621 1.85 17.01 0.33
CA ASN A 621 1.45 18.02 -0.63
C ASN A 621 0.61 19.11 0.06
N ARG A 622 0.30 20.17 -0.70
CA ARG A 622 -0.48 21.29 -0.20
C ARG A 622 -1.84 20.89 0.39
N ARG A 623 -2.55 19.95 -0.24
CA ARG A 623 -3.88 19.53 0.20
C ARG A 623 -3.83 18.85 1.57
N LYS A 624 -2.95 17.85 1.74
CA LYS A 624 -2.84 17.13 3.02
C LYS A 624 -2.37 18.03 4.15
N SER A 625 -1.34 18.82 3.89
CA SER A 625 -0.76 19.69 4.92
C SER A 625 -1.69 20.78 5.43
N ILE A 626 -2.62 21.31 4.62
CA ILE A 626 -3.65 22.24 5.12
C ILE A 626 -4.51 21.55 6.20
N ALA A 627 -4.86 20.28 6.01
CA ALA A 627 -5.64 19.53 7.00
C ALA A 627 -4.82 19.30 8.28
N GLU A 628 -3.56 18.87 8.17
CA GLU A 628 -2.66 18.63 9.31
C GLU A 628 -2.39 19.91 10.10
N LEU A 629 -2.12 21.03 9.41
CA LEU A 629 -1.85 22.31 10.05
C LEU A 629 -3.07 22.88 10.77
N ASN A 630 -4.28 22.72 10.21
CA ASN A 630 -5.51 23.10 10.91
C ASN A 630 -5.74 22.22 12.15
N GLN A 631 -5.46 20.92 12.06
CA GLN A 631 -5.53 20.03 13.22
C GLN A 631 -4.54 20.44 14.32
N LEU A 632 -3.32 20.84 13.95
CA LEU A 632 -2.33 21.37 14.91
C LEU A 632 -2.78 22.68 15.54
N LEU A 633 -3.43 23.57 14.78
CA LEU A 633 -4.00 24.81 15.32
C LEU A 633 -5.12 24.52 16.33
N ASP A 634 -6.02 23.60 16.00
CA ASP A 634 -7.11 23.18 16.89
C ASP A 634 -6.55 22.56 18.18
N MET A 635 -5.49 21.74 18.08
CA MET A 635 -4.80 21.16 19.25
C MET A 635 -4.12 22.25 20.08
N ALA A 636 -3.39 23.18 19.45
CA ALA A 636 -2.72 24.29 20.12
C ALA A 636 -3.71 25.18 20.88
N GLU A 637 -4.88 25.46 20.28
CA GLU A 637 -5.97 26.18 20.93
C GLU A 637 -6.53 25.41 22.13
N CYS A 638 -6.83 24.12 21.95
CA CYS A 638 -7.44 23.28 22.97
C CYS A 638 -6.52 23.04 24.18
N TYR A 639 -5.22 22.86 23.96
CA TYR A 639 -4.24 22.56 25.01
C TYR A 639 -3.44 23.78 25.46
N HIS A 640 -3.72 24.96 24.91
CA HIS A 640 -2.98 26.21 25.17
C HIS A 640 -1.47 26.06 24.99
N GLN A 641 -1.06 25.33 23.95
CA GLN A 641 0.34 25.10 23.62
C GLN A 641 0.81 26.05 22.50
N PRO A 642 2.08 26.47 22.50
CA PRO A 642 2.62 27.26 21.41
C PRO A 642 2.71 26.39 20.14
N LEU A 643 2.37 26.97 19.00
CA LEU A 643 2.54 26.36 17.68
C LEU A 643 3.35 27.32 16.82
N CYS A 644 4.49 26.84 16.35
CA CYS A 644 5.34 27.61 15.45
C CYS A 644 5.03 27.23 14.00
N PHE A 645 4.93 28.21 13.11
CA PHE A 645 4.68 28.03 11.68
C PHE A 645 5.79 28.70 10.89
N ALA A 646 6.26 28.05 9.82
CA ALA A 646 7.32 28.58 8.99
C ALA A 646 7.08 28.33 7.50
N ILE A 647 7.46 29.31 6.68
CA ILE A 647 7.57 29.18 5.22
C ILE A 647 9.05 29.22 4.86
N LEU A 648 9.48 28.29 4.01
CA LEU A 648 10.84 28.17 3.52
C LEU A 648 10.85 28.21 2.00
N GLU A 649 11.80 28.93 1.41
CA GLU A 649 12.01 28.93 -0.04
C GLU A 649 13.50 28.85 -0.39
N LEU A 650 13.82 28.05 -1.41
CA LEU A 650 15.18 27.96 -1.96
C LEU A 650 15.64 29.30 -2.54
N ASP A 651 16.84 29.72 -2.15
CA ASP A 651 17.45 30.95 -2.67
C ASP A 651 17.95 30.75 -4.09
N ARG A 652 17.72 31.74 -4.97
CA ARG A 652 18.25 31.77 -6.35
C ARG A 652 17.97 30.50 -7.17
N PHE A 653 16.87 29.81 -6.91
CA PHE A 653 16.53 28.54 -7.58
C PHE A 653 16.33 28.67 -9.09
N LYS A 654 15.70 29.75 -9.58
CA LYS A 654 15.51 29.97 -11.02
C LYS A 654 16.85 30.11 -11.77
N PRO A 655 17.81 30.96 -11.32
CA PRO A 655 19.18 30.95 -11.85
C PRO A 655 19.86 29.58 -11.78
N LEU A 656 19.68 28.84 -10.68
CA LEU A 656 20.25 27.51 -10.50
C LEU A 656 19.77 26.54 -11.60
N ASN A 657 18.46 26.49 -11.87
CA ASN A 657 17.91 25.63 -12.93
C ASN A 657 18.40 26.04 -14.33
N ILE A 658 18.54 27.34 -14.58
CA ILE A 658 19.08 27.85 -15.86
C ILE A 658 20.54 27.42 -16.03
N GLN A 659 21.32 27.45 -14.96
CA GLN A 659 22.77 27.18 -15.01
C GLN A 659 23.11 25.68 -15.02
N TYR A 660 22.38 24.88 -14.23
CA TYR A 660 22.73 23.47 -13.96
C TYR A 660 21.69 22.46 -14.47
N GLY A 661 20.58 22.94 -15.03
CA GLY A 661 19.48 22.12 -15.53
C GLY A 661 18.43 21.77 -14.47
N TYR A 662 17.24 21.39 -14.93
CA TYR A 662 16.11 21.06 -14.05
C TYR A 662 16.36 19.81 -13.20
N GLU A 663 17.08 18.80 -13.70
CA GLU A 663 17.45 17.62 -12.91
C GLU A 663 18.32 17.97 -11.69
N ALA A 664 19.22 18.93 -11.82
CA ALA A 664 20.03 19.41 -10.70
C ALA A 664 19.16 20.14 -9.66
N GLY A 665 18.19 20.93 -10.12
CA GLY A 665 17.19 21.57 -9.26
C GLY A 665 16.32 20.58 -8.52
N ASP A 666 15.88 19.51 -9.20
CA ASP A 666 15.07 18.45 -8.63
C ASP A 666 15.82 17.69 -7.51
N ARG A 667 17.12 17.44 -7.70
CA ARG A 667 17.99 16.88 -6.64
C ARG A 667 18.10 17.79 -5.42
N VAL A 668 18.22 19.10 -5.62
CA VAL A 668 18.27 20.09 -4.53
C VAL A 668 16.96 20.09 -3.73
N LEU A 669 15.81 20.06 -4.43
CA LEU A 669 14.49 19.98 -3.81
C LEU A 669 14.28 18.68 -3.02
N SER A 670 14.64 17.54 -3.62
CA SER A 670 14.53 16.22 -2.98
C SER A 670 15.39 16.14 -1.71
N ARG A 671 16.63 16.63 -1.77
CA ARG A 671 17.53 16.66 -0.61
C ARG A 671 17.00 17.54 0.51
N LEU A 672 16.50 18.74 0.21
CA LEU A 672 15.89 19.61 1.22
C LEU A 672 14.67 18.94 1.87
N GLY A 673 13.81 18.31 1.07
CA GLY A 673 12.66 17.54 1.58
C GLY A 673 13.07 16.42 2.54
N ALA A 674 14.11 15.65 2.21
CA ALA A 674 14.66 14.61 3.08
C ALA A 674 15.23 15.18 4.40
N MET A 675 15.96 16.31 4.33
CA MET A 675 16.51 16.96 5.52
C MET A 675 15.42 17.49 6.45
N LEU A 676 14.35 18.08 5.90
CA LEU A 676 13.21 18.53 6.68
C LEU A 676 12.52 17.36 7.37
N ARG A 677 12.24 16.25 6.67
CA ARG A 677 11.65 15.02 7.27
C ARG A 677 12.50 14.45 8.40
N ARG A 678 13.83 14.55 8.30
CA ARG A 678 14.72 14.08 9.37
C ARG A 678 14.70 15.04 10.56
N ALA A 679 14.66 16.33 10.30
CA ALA A 679 14.75 17.37 11.32
C ALA A 679 13.45 17.53 12.13
N PHE A 680 12.30 17.22 11.55
CA PHE A 680 10.98 17.33 12.16
C PHE A 680 10.32 15.96 12.14
N GLN A 681 10.04 15.37 13.30
CA GLN A 681 9.49 14.02 13.45
C GLN A 681 8.37 14.04 14.50
N GLY A 682 7.39 13.15 14.35
CA GLY A 682 6.25 13.04 15.26
C GLY A 682 5.04 13.83 14.77
N GLU A 683 4.51 14.73 15.60
CA GLU A 683 3.29 15.52 15.33
C GLU A 683 3.53 16.75 14.43
N ASP A 684 4.76 17.03 14.02
CA ASP A 684 5.09 18.18 13.15
C ASP A 684 4.56 17.98 11.72
N ALA A 685 4.04 19.03 11.10
CA ALA A 685 3.55 19.02 9.72
C ALA A 685 4.62 19.56 8.75
N ILE A 686 4.96 18.83 7.69
CA ILE A 686 5.97 19.23 6.71
C ILE A 686 5.42 19.04 5.31
N ALA A 687 5.49 20.09 4.49
CA ALA A 687 4.87 20.09 3.19
C ALA A 687 5.61 20.87 2.12
N ARG A 688 5.32 20.56 0.86
CA ARG A 688 5.67 21.38 -0.28
C ARG A 688 4.40 21.94 -0.90
N TRP A 689 4.27 23.27 -0.90
CA TRP A 689 3.05 23.96 -1.36
C TRP A 689 3.10 24.36 -2.83
N GLY A 690 4.29 24.34 -3.42
CA GLY A 690 4.49 24.43 -4.87
C GLY A 690 5.85 25.03 -5.23
N GLY A 691 6.39 24.66 -6.38
CA GLY A 691 7.66 25.21 -6.89
C GLY A 691 8.81 25.00 -5.89
N VAL A 692 9.22 26.08 -5.22
CA VAL A 692 10.34 26.09 -4.26
C VAL A 692 9.89 26.23 -2.80
N GLU A 693 8.59 26.35 -2.55
CA GLU A 693 8.03 26.68 -1.25
C GLU A 693 7.74 25.42 -0.43
N PHE A 694 8.35 25.38 0.76
CA PHE A 694 8.06 24.40 1.80
C PHE A 694 7.40 25.09 3.00
N VAL A 695 6.57 24.34 3.69
CA VAL A 695 5.88 24.81 4.90
C VAL A 695 6.12 23.81 6.02
N VAL A 696 6.37 24.33 7.23
CA VAL A 696 6.58 23.53 8.44
C VAL A 696 5.72 24.07 9.58
N GLY A 697 4.90 23.20 10.19
CA GLY A 697 4.20 23.43 11.45
C GLY A 697 4.85 22.62 12.56
N MET A 698 5.24 23.27 13.64
CA MET A 698 6.02 22.70 14.74
C MET A 698 5.22 22.73 16.04
N CYS A 699 4.68 21.59 16.45
CA CYS A 699 3.79 21.47 17.59
C CYS A 699 4.57 21.66 18.91
N GLY A 700 4.02 22.44 19.85
CA GLY A 700 4.64 22.68 21.16
C GLY A 700 5.93 23.51 21.11
N MET A 701 6.25 24.13 19.98
CA MET A 701 7.47 24.94 19.81
C MET A 701 7.14 26.43 19.78
N THR A 702 7.98 27.22 20.46
CA THR A 702 7.96 28.69 20.36
C THR A 702 8.62 29.16 19.07
N ARG A 703 8.43 30.43 18.72
CA ARG A 703 9.14 31.11 17.64
C ARG A 703 10.67 30.94 17.75
N SER A 704 11.23 31.08 18.94
CA SER A 704 12.67 30.92 19.17
C SER A 704 13.15 29.50 18.90
N ASP A 705 12.35 28.50 19.28
CA ASP A 705 12.66 27.10 19.01
C ASP A 705 12.63 26.80 17.51
N GLY A 706 11.60 27.30 16.82
CA GLY A 706 11.47 27.16 15.37
C GLY A 706 12.62 27.81 14.61
N VAL A 707 13.02 29.03 14.99
CA VAL A 707 14.18 29.71 14.38
C VAL A 707 15.46 28.90 14.58
N ARG A 708 15.72 28.41 15.79
CA ARG A 708 16.91 27.60 16.10
C ARG A 708 16.92 26.33 15.25
N ARG A 709 15.84 25.55 15.28
CA ARG A 709 15.77 24.24 14.60
C ARG A 709 15.89 24.38 13.08
N LEU A 710 15.23 25.37 12.48
CA LEU A 710 15.37 25.65 11.05
C LEU A 710 16.75 26.22 10.69
N SER A 711 17.38 26.98 11.60
CA SER A 711 18.76 27.45 11.39
C SER A 711 19.76 26.29 11.39
N ASP A 712 19.55 25.26 12.21
CA ASP A 712 20.36 24.05 12.20
C ASP A 712 20.22 23.30 10.87
N VAL A 713 18.99 23.19 10.36
CA VAL A 713 18.73 22.61 9.02
C VAL A 713 19.42 23.43 7.93
N LEU A 714 19.35 24.76 7.98
CA LEU A 714 20.02 25.64 7.03
C LEU A 714 21.54 25.49 7.09
N ALA A 715 22.11 25.41 8.30
CA ALA A 715 23.54 25.23 8.49
C ALA A 715 24.04 23.91 7.89
N ALA A 716 23.28 22.83 8.07
CA ALA A 716 23.56 21.55 7.44
C ALA A 716 23.40 21.61 5.91
N PHE A 717 22.30 22.20 5.41
CA PHE A 717 22.02 22.25 3.97
C PHE A 717 23.05 23.08 3.20
N ARG A 718 23.61 24.13 3.81
CA ARG A 718 24.72 24.93 3.24
C ARG A 718 26.02 24.14 3.03
N GLN A 719 26.20 23.03 3.75
CA GLN A 719 27.40 22.20 3.62
C GLN A 719 27.25 21.13 2.54
N GLU A 720 26.03 20.86 2.10
CA GLU A 720 25.74 19.92 1.02
C GLU A 720 26.31 20.42 -0.31
N GLU A 721 27.04 19.53 -1.00
CA GLU A 721 27.62 19.79 -2.30
C GLU A 721 26.86 18.98 -3.35
N PHE A 722 26.32 19.69 -4.34
CA PHE A 722 25.56 19.12 -5.43
C PHE A 722 26.42 19.08 -6.69
N VAL A 723 26.35 17.98 -7.43
CA VAL A 723 27.07 17.84 -8.70
C VAL A 723 26.06 17.91 -9.84
N ALA A 724 26.28 18.83 -10.78
CA ALA A 724 25.47 18.96 -11.98
C ALA A 724 25.82 17.86 -13.01
N PRO A 725 24.94 17.53 -13.99
CA PRO A 725 25.24 16.51 -15.00
C PRO A 725 26.50 16.78 -15.82
N ASN A 726 26.93 18.04 -15.90
CA ASN A 726 28.17 18.48 -16.53
C ASN A 726 29.42 18.36 -15.63
N GLY A 727 29.30 17.75 -14.45
CA GLY A 727 30.38 17.56 -13.48
C GLY A 727 30.72 18.77 -12.61
N THR A 728 29.99 19.89 -12.73
CA THR A 728 30.25 21.09 -11.93
C THR A 728 29.65 20.95 -10.53
N ALA A 729 30.47 21.13 -9.50
CA ALA A 729 30.00 21.19 -8.12
C ALA A 729 29.42 22.56 -7.77
N PHE A 730 28.32 22.59 -7.03
CA PHE A 730 27.66 23.81 -6.56
C PHE A 730 26.98 23.58 -5.21
N ARG A 731 26.56 24.66 -4.55
CA ARG A 731 25.85 24.62 -3.26
C ARG A 731 24.56 25.41 -3.34
N ALA A 732 23.58 25.02 -2.54
CA ALA A 732 22.29 25.69 -2.43
C ALA A 732 22.04 26.18 -1.00
N THR A 733 21.18 27.19 -0.88
CA THR A 733 20.72 27.72 0.41
C THR A 733 19.22 27.96 0.37
N PHE A 734 18.60 28.16 1.53
CA PHE A 734 17.21 28.58 1.63
C PHE A 734 17.06 29.72 2.64
N SER A 735 15.95 30.43 2.51
CA SER A 735 15.48 31.43 3.47
C SER A 735 14.20 30.95 4.12
N ALA A 736 13.99 31.28 5.39
CA ALA A 736 12.76 30.90 6.09
C ALA A 736 12.20 32.01 6.99
N GLY A 737 10.89 32.26 6.86
CA GLY A 737 10.13 33.18 7.71
C GLY A 737 9.36 32.41 8.77
N VAL A 738 9.59 32.72 10.04
CA VAL A 738 9.04 32.00 11.20
C VAL A 738 8.05 32.87 11.98
N VAL A 739 6.91 32.31 12.36
CA VAL A 739 5.85 32.96 13.14
C VAL A 739 5.28 32.02 14.19
N GLU A 740 4.58 32.57 15.18
CA GLU A 740 4.02 31.83 16.31
C GLU A 740 2.53 32.11 16.48
N TYR A 741 1.75 31.05 16.64
CA TYR A 741 0.36 31.09 17.05
C TYR A 741 0.26 31.23 18.59
N PRO A 742 -0.68 32.05 19.11
CA PRO A 742 -1.64 32.89 18.39
C PRO A 742 -1.13 34.32 18.08
N GLN A 743 0.12 34.64 18.43
CA GLN A 743 0.64 36.01 18.45
C GLN A 743 0.71 36.67 17.06
N ASP A 744 1.02 35.88 16.03
CA ASP A 744 1.18 36.36 14.65
C ASP A 744 0.00 36.07 13.73
N GLY A 745 -0.99 35.34 14.23
CA GLY A 745 -2.16 34.91 13.49
C GLY A 745 -2.97 33.90 14.29
N THR A 746 -4.29 33.96 14.17
CA THR A 746 -5.24 33.07 14.85
C THR A 746 -5.73 31.92 13.97
N ASP A 747 -5.39 31.95 12.69
CA ASP A 747 -5.73 30.91 11.71
C ASP A 747 -4.55 30.71 10.74
N LEU A 748 -4.60 29.62 9.97
CA LEU A 748 -3.53 29.26 9.02
C LEU A 748 -3.27 30.35 7.98
N GLN A 749 -4.31 31.05 7.51
CA GLN A 749 -4.17 32.10 6.49
C GLN A 749 -3.48 33.35 7.04
N ALA A 750 -3.77 33.72 8.29
CA ALA A 750 -3.11 34.81 8.99
C ALA A 750 -1.64 34.48 9.29
N LEU A 751 -1.35 33.26 9.74
CA LEU A 751 0.02 32.80 9.97
C LEU A 751 0.83 32.75 8.67
N TYR A 752 0.25 32.22 7.58
CA TYR A 752 0.89 32.21 6.26
C TYR A 752 1.26 33.63 5.81
N ARG A 753 0.32 34.57 5.82
CA ARG A 753 0.58 35.97 5.45
C ARG A 753 1.67 36.62 6.32
N SER A 754 1.68 36.32 7.62
CA SER A 754 2.69 36.86 8.53
C SER A 754 4.07 36.26 8.26
N ALA A 755 4.18 34.96 7.99
CA ALA A 755 5.43 34.29 7.66
C ALA A 755 5.99 34.71 6.30
N ASP A 756 5.13 34.83 5.29
CA ASP A 756 5.47 35.29 3.94
C ASP A 756 6.04 36.71 3.97
N ALA A 757 5.41 37.61 4.75
CA ALA A 757 5.90 38.97 4.95
C ALA A 757 7.28 39.04 5.65
N VAL A 758 7.66 38.03 6.43
CA VAL A 758 9.01 37.91 7.01
C VAL A 758 9.98 37.39 5.95
N LEU A 759 9.58 36.38 5.18
CA LEU A 759 10.38 35.77 4.12
C LEU A 759 10.75 36.77 3.02
N GLU A 760 9.80 37.59 2.57
CA GLU A 760 10.03 38.65 1.59
C GLU A 760 11.08 39.67 2.06
N ARG A 761 11.09 40.03 3.36
CA ARG A 761 12.12 40.92 3.93
C ARG A 761 13.49 40.25 3.97
N ILE A 762 13.54 38.96 4.27
CA ILE A 762 14.79 38.18 4.25
C ILE A 762 15.35 38.15 2.82
N LYS A 763 14.51 37.85 1.83
CA LYS A 763 14.91 37.81 0.42
C LYS A 763 15.40 39.19 -0.07
N ALA A 764 14.72 40.28 0.32
CA ALA A 764 15.15 41.64 0.02
C ALA A 764 16.52 41.98 0.65
N ALA A 765 16.87 41.37 1.79
CA ALA A 765 18.14 41.57 2.49
C ALA A 765 19.27 40.63 2.02
N GLY A 766 19.06 39.84 0.95
CA GLY A 766 20.07 38.96 0.38
C GLY A 766 19.87 37.46 0.67
N GLY A 767 18.80 37.09 1.37
CA GLY A 767 18.41 35.69 1.61
C GLY A 767 19.31 34.95 2.59
N ASN A 768 19.35 33.63 2.47
CA ASN A 768 20.21 32.73 3.22
C ASN A 768 20.15 32.94 4.74
N CYS A 769 18.95 33.10 5.31
CA CYS A 769 18.79 33.09 6.77
C CYS A 769 17.38 32.68 7.19
N VAL A 770 17.27 32.29 8.46
CA VAL A 770 15.99 32.04 9.13
C VAL A 770 15.76 33.21 10.07
N ARG A 771 14.62 33.89 9.94
CA ARG A 771 14.22 34.93 10.90
C ARG A 771 12.78 34.77 11.29
N ALA A 772 12.47 35.25 12.49
CA ALA A 772 11.10 35.39 12.89
C ALA A 772 10.61 36.83 12.78
N ARG A 773 9.29 37.00 12.85
CA ARG A 773 8.69 38.34 12.97
C ARG A 773 9.21 39.03 14.23
N GLU A 774 9.66 40.28 14.11
CA GLU A 774 10.00 41.10 15.29
C GLU A 774 8.70 41.42 16.06
N GLY A 775 8.69 41.14 17.36
CA GLY A 775 7.58 41.50 18.24
C GLY A 775 7.43 43.02 18.32
N ARG A 776 6.21 43.53 18.52
CA ARG A 776 5.93 44.97 18.72
C ARG A 776 6.58 45.60 19.96
N GLY A 777 7.49 44.91 20.65
CA GLY A 777 8.09 45.32 21.94
C GLY A 777 9.61 45.49 21.97
N GLU A 778 10.37 45.12 20.93
CA GLU A 778 11.84 45.20 20.94
C GLU A 778 12.34 46.32 20.02
N ARG A 779 12.02 47.57 20.40
CA ARG A 779 12.84 48.74 20.08
C ARG A 779 13.13 49.46 21.40
N THR A 780 14.22 49.07 22.03
CA THR A 780 14.90 49.86 23.08
C THR A 780 16.37 49.94 22.74
#